data_AF-A0A839ZUU3-F1
#
_entry.id   AF-A0A839ZUU3-F1
#
_cell.length_a   1.000
_cell.length_b   1.000
_cell.length_c   1.000
_cell.angle_alpha   90.00
_cell.angle_beta   90.00
_cell.angle_gamma   90.00
#
_symmetry.space_group_name_H-M   'P 1'
#
loop_
_entity.id
_entity.type
_entity.pdbx_description
1 polymer ?
#
loop_
_entity_poly.entity_id
_entity_poly.type
_entity_poly.pdbx_seq_one_letter_code
_entity_poly.pdbx_strand_id
1 'polypeptide(L)'
;MTIAHRSTLVVHGRLAMREARLAAGREKRQGLQIMSFEQAAVRLAGGFVRPIDDESLRTAIQAALPATPMGELESIKDLPGMIDAAVDTLHKAWRAGIDLAMRAADHPRLAAIARLEAAVIERLPAGMMRPVDIVATATARINHATAVLGPMEIAGLTELSPCWRPLLQALTAYIPVRWAAGPRSVPAWLDGTGVAIVRTPGQAPEVGAVSAATAYHEAIEAMRWARHLLASGVSASKIAIATASPADYDDHFLALRADANIDLHFVHGVRTVTTREGQAAAALADIVVRGLSQSRLRRLATLCRDGGAFQALPEGWLRVLPTDAPLSTLAAWNRLFARLAPEDWPEAADHTPALRAAIEMLAKGPEAASEIGETFLKGRALAIWRKALLAGPAASVDATLETMKQDDGLEACACVAWMPASALAASPRRFVRLLGLNSSRWPRGIAEDRLIPDHIIPTPILDPLPVNLADRRDFETILATTGDAVVLSRARRDSDGRLLGRSPLLAGHGDETYLRRNATPAHAFSESDRLMARPQEFAADPQATSAIGCWRDWRQAEITAHDGLVRADHPLMLAILGRTQSASSLRRLLRNPLSFVWVYGFGWREPQSSAEPLVLDALGIGDLVHMVLDRALRDLEAAGGLASAATEAIEAAVGRAAQAVATDWESERPVPPAVIWGRTLDDARVLAGRALIYGDDALPGARAYGEVPFGGSEPKTNADVPWDVSLPVTIPDTGFNIAGYIDRLDISGDGKRALVRDYKTGRPPRGDIRLNGGRELQRCLYAFAVKALLGDDVAISASLLYPREPVDLQLDDPEAVLTEITGYLRAARTSLAGGAALPGPDTGGDYDDLAFALPANAGATYCKRKMPAATERLGEVAQVWEAE
;
A
#
# COMPACT_ATOMS: atom_id res chain seq x y z
N MET A 1 -46.84 -39.09 17.30
CA MET A 1 -45.71 -38.14 17.27
C MET A 1 -45.06 -38.13 18.65
N THR A 2 -43.88 -38.72 18.80
CA THR A 2 -43.11 -38.65 20.05
C THR A 2 -42.72 -37.20 20.32
N ILE A 3 -43.13 -36.65 21.46
CA ILE A 3 -42.71 -35.32 21.91
C ILE A 3 -41.19 -35.34 22.01
N ALA A 4 -40.49 -34.63 21.13
CA ALA A 4 -39.04 -34.53 21.18
C ALA A 4 -38.66 -33.80 22.48
N HIS A 5 -38.06 -34.50 23.43
CA HIS A 5 -37.57 -33.90 24.67
C HIS A 5 -36.43 -32.93 24.35
N ARG A 6 -36.56 -31.68 24.81
CA ARG A 6 -35.53 -30.67 24.64
C ARG A 6 -34.28 -31.08 25.42
N SER A 7 -33.11 -30.87 24.84
CA SER A 7 -31.80 -31.07 25.49
C SER A 7 -30.82 -29.99 25.05
N THR A 8 -29.82 -29.71 25.87
CA THR A 8 -28.83 -28.66 25.61
C THR A 8 -27.41 -29.25 25.59
N LEU A 9 -26.66 -28.95 24.55
CA LEU A 9 -25.23 -29.21 24.44
C LEU A 9 -24.48 -27.86 24.49
N VAL A 10 -23.72 -27.68 25.56
CA VAL A 10 -22.86 -26.52 25.78
C VAL A 10 -21.49 -26.81 25.21
N VAL A 11 -21.06 -25.97 24.27
CA VAL A 11 -19.73 -26.02 23.63
C VAL A 11 -19.13 -24.62 23.55
N HIS A 12 -17.80 -24.55 23.46
CA HIS A 12 -17.07 -23.29 23.37
C HIS A 12 -16.42 -23.12 21.99
N GLY A 13 -16.56 -21.92 21.41
CA GLY A 13 -15.96 -21.56 20.13
C GLY A 13 -16.82 -21.88 18.89
N ARG A 14 -16.59 -21.13 17.81
CA ARG A 14 -17.38 -21.21 16.57
C ARG A 14 -17.25 -22.57 15.89
N LEU A 15 -16.03 -23.11 15.85
CA LEU A 15 -15.75 -24.40 15.21
C LEU A 15 -16.48 -25.55 15.93
N ALA A 16 -16.35 -25.64 17.26
CA ALA A 16 -17.03 -26.67 18.04
C ALA A 16 -18.56 -26.62 17.89
N MET A 17 -19.14 -25.42 17.85
CA MET A 17 -20.58 -25.25 17.56
C MET A 17 -20.95 -25.78 16.17
N ARG A 18 -20.14 -25.50 15.14
CA ARG A 18 -20.39 -25.95 13.77
C ARG A 18 -20.29 -27.47 13.66
N GLU A 19 -19.26 -28.07 14.26
CA GLU A 19 -19.08 -29.52 14.29
C GLU A 19 -20.18 -30.24 15.05
N ALA A 20 -20.56 -29.74 16.21
CA ALA A 20 -21.65 -30.29 16.99
C ALA A 20 -22.98 -30.24 16.21
N ARG A 21 -23.24 -29.15 15.47
CA ARG A 21 -24.42 -29.04 14.60
C ARG A 21 -24.37 -30.04 13.45
N LEU A 22 -23.21 -30.24 12.84
CA LEU A 22 -23.03 -31.22 11.79
C LEU A 22 -23.23 -32.66 12.32
N ALA A 23 -22.66 -32.99 13.48
CA ALA A 23 -22.82 -34.28 14.13
C ALA A 23 -24.30 -34.54 14.48
N ALA A 24 -24.97 -33.58 15.12
CA ALA A 24 -26.39 -33.66 15.45
C ALA A 24 -27.26 -33.86 14.19
N GLY A 25 -26.92 -33.17 13.09
CA GLY A 25 -27.59 -33.33 11.80
C GLY A 25 -27.42 -34.73 11.22
N ARG A 26 -26.20 -35.29 11.26
CA ARG A 26 -25.89 -36.66 10.80
C ARG A 26 -26.61 -37.72 11.64
N GLU A 27 -26.70 -37.51 12.95
CA GLU A 27 -27.39 -38.38 13.90
C GLU A 27 -28.92 -38.17 13.93
N LYS A 28 -29.44 -37.20 13.17
CA LYS A 28 -30.86 -36.82 13.13
C LYS A 28 -31.43 -36.48 14.52
N ARG A 29 -30.62 -35.87 15.40
CA ARG A 29 -31.02 -35.50 16.77
C ARG A 29 -31.96 -34.30 16.76
N GLN A 30 -33.26 -34.55 16.92
CA GLN A 30 -34.28 -33.50 17.05
C GLN A 30 -34.36 -32.98 18.50
N GLY A 31 -34.59 -31.67 18.68
CA GLY A 31 -34.75 -31.05 20.00
C GLY A 31 -33.46 -30.71 20.75
N LEU A 32 -32.29 -31.02 20.19
CA LEU A 32 -30.98 -30.63 20.72
C LEU A 32 -30.68 -29.15 20.40
N GLN A 33 -30.36 -28.37 21.42
CA GLN A 33 -29.90 -26.99 21.29
C GLN A 33 -28.41 -26.91 21.56
N ILE A 34 -27.67 -26.26 20.66
CA ILE A 34 -26.21 -26.13 20.75
C ILE A 34 -25.86 -24.65 20.94
N MET A 35 -25.26 -24.33 22.07
CA MET A 35 -25.01 -22.95 22.50
C MET A 35 -23.82 -22.86 23.49
N SER A 36 -23.39 -21.65 23.84
CA SER A 36 -22.43 -21.44 24.95
C SER A 36 -23.14 -21.49 26.31
N PHE A 37 -22.38 -21.60 27.40
CA PHE A 37 -22.95 -21.56 28.75
C PHE A 37 -23.65 -20.20 29.02
N GLU A 38 -23.03 -19.11 28.58
CA GLU A 38 -23.61 -17.76 28.64
C GLU A 38 -24.94 -17.66 27.89
N GLN A 39 -25.03 -18.24 26.68
CA GLN A 39 -26.30 -18.28 25.93
C GLN A 39 -27.37 -19.10 26.66
N ALA A 40 -27.00 -20.20 27.31
CA ALA A 40 -27.91 -20.99 28.13
C ALA A 40 -28.40 -20.19 29.36
N ALA A 41 -27.50 -19.45 30.02
CA ALA A 41 -27.82 -18.59 31.15
C ALA A 41 -28.79 -17.47 30.74
N VAL A 42 -28.52 -16.78 29.63
CA VAL A 42 -29.39 -15.73 29.09
C VAL A 42 -30.76 -16.27 28.71
N ARG A 43 -30.81 -17.44 28.06
CA ARG A 43 -32.07 -18.09 27.67
C ARG A 43 -32.94 -18.41 28.89
N LEU A 44 -32.33 -18.81 30.00
CA LEU A 44 -33.02 -19.03 31.28
C LEU A 44 -33.40 -17.72 31.98
N ALA A 45 -32.54 -16.69 31.92
CA ALA A 45 -32.82 -15.37 32.44
C ALA A 45 -34.00 -14.69 31.74
N GLY A 46 -34.19 -14.90 30.43
CA GLY A 46 -35.39 -14.49 29.69
C GLY A 46 -35.12 -14.04 28.26
N GLY A 47 -36.15 -14.05 27.41
CA GLY A 47 -36.02 -13.82 25.97
C GLY A 47 -35.54 -12.43 25.53
N PHE A 48 -35.59 -11.43 26.42
CA PHE A 48 -35.12 -10.06 26.14
C PHE A 48 -33.72 -9.76 26.71
N VAL A 49 -33.19 -10.67 27.54
CA VAL A 49 -31.87 -10.52 28.16
C VAL A 49 -30.80 -10.80 27.11
N ARG A 50 -29.68 -10.08 27.17
CA ARG A 50 -28.51 -10.25 26.33
C ARG A 50 -27.25 -10.00 27.16
N PRO A 51 -26.13 -10.65 26.82
CA PRO A 51 -24.84 -10.28 27.40
C PRO A 51 -24.41 -8.90 26.87
N ILE A 52 -23.57 -8.22 27.62
CA ILE A 52 -22.92 -6.98 27.18
C ILE A 52 -21.86 -7.36 26.14
N ASP A 53 -22.01 -6.86 24.91
CA ASP A 53 -21.01 -7.02 23.85
C ASP A 53 -19.96 -5.90 23.89
N ASP A 54 -18.77 -6.18 23.34
CA ASP A 54 -17.62 -5.26 23.39
C ASP A 54 -17.88 -3.92 22.69
N GLU A 55 -18.70 -3.90 21.63
CA GLU A 55 -19.02 -2.69 20.85
C GLU A 55 -19.89 -1.76 21.71
N SER A 56 -21.00 -2.28 22.23
CA SER A 56 -21.88 -1.55 23.15
C SER A 56 -21.15 -1.10 24.41
N LEU A 57 -20.24 -1.92 24.95
CA LEU A 57 -19.43 -1.57 26.11
C LEU A 57 -18.47 -0.40 25.83
N ARG A 58 -17.75 -0.44 24.70
CA ARG A 58 -16.85 0.64 24.28
C ARG A 58 -17.61 1.95 24.09
N THR A 59 -18.75 1.91 23.40
CA THR A 59 -19.60 3.09 23.21
C THR A 59 -20.09 3.64 24.54
N ALA A 60 -20.55 2.78 25.45
CA ALA A 60 -21.02 3.19 26.77
C ALA A 60 -19.89 3.80 27.62
N ILE A 61 -18.69 3.22 27.61
CA ILE A 61 -17.51 3.76 28.29
C ILE A 61 -17.13 5.12 27.69
N GLN A 62 -17.09 5.24 26.36
CA GLN A 62 -16.73 6.49 25.70
C GLN A 62 -17.69 7.64 26.04
N ALA A 63 -18.98 7.34 26.24
CA ALA A 63 -19.98 8.31 26.68
C ALA A 63 -19.98 8.55 28.20
N ALA A 64 -19.62 7.56 29.02
CA ALA A 64 -19.61 7.65 30.48
C ALA A 64 -18.36 8.33 31.03
N LEU A 65 -17.20 7.98 30.49
CA LEU A 65 -15.89 8.32 31.03
C LEU A 65 -15.65 9.83 31.19
N PRO A 66 -16.01 10.71 30.23
CA PRO A 66 -15.77 12.15 30.38
C PRO A 66 -16.54 12.79 31.54
N ALA A 67 -17.74 12.28 31.83
CA ALA A 67 -18.64 12.79 32.86
C ALA A 67 -18.47 12.09 34.22
N THR A 68 -17.70 11.01 34.29
CA THR A 68 -17.52 10.22 35.51
C THR A 68 -16.25 10.67 36.25
N PRO A 69 -16.34 11.09 37.53
CA PRO A 69 -15.15 11.39 38.32
C PRO A 69 -14.29 10.14 38.58
N MET A 70 -13.08 10.14 38.02
CA MET A 70 -12.14 9.02 38.03
C MET A 70 -11.07 9.12 39.14
N GLY A 71 -11.13 10.16 39.98
CA GLY A 71 -10.30 10.27 41.19
C GLY A 71 -8.81 10.27 40.86
N GLU A 72 -8.05 9.30 41.36
CA GLU A 72 -6.62 9.16 41.04
C GLU A 72 -6.36 8.90 39.54
N LEU A 73 -7.33 8.35 38.81
CA LEU A 73 -7.24 8.07 37.39
C LEU A 73 -7.68 9.26 36.52
N GLU A 74 -8.01 10.41 37.12
CA GLU A 74 -8.51 11.59 36.41
C GLU A 74 -7.51 12.13 35.40
N SER A 75 -6.21 12.18 35.76
CA SER A 75 -5.15 12.71 34.90
C SER A 75 -4.89 11.85 33.66
N ILE A 76 -5.31 10.59 33.68
CA ILE A 76 -5.11 9.64 32.58
C ILE A 76 -6.40 9.33 31.82
N LYS A 77 -7.54 9.90 32.22
CA LYS A 77 -8.86 9.56 31.67
C LYS A 77 -9.00 9.87 30.17
N ASP A 78 -8.27 10.89 29.70
CA ASP A 78 -8.31 11.37 28.32
C ASP A 78 -7.16 10.78 27.46
N LEU A 79 -6.32 9.90 28.02
CA LEU A 79 -5.20 9.31 27.29
C LEU A 79 -5.67 8.25 26.27
N PRO A 80 -4.98 8.16 25.11
CA PRO A 80 -5.22 7.07 24.15
C PRO A 80 -5.10 5.69 24.82
N GLY A 81 -6.07 4.80 24.56
CA GLY A 81 -6.12 3.45 25.12
C GLY A 81 -6.80 3.33 26.49
N MET A 82 -7.24 4.43 27.12
CA MET A 82 -7.98 4.38 28.38
C MET A 82 -9.30 3.60 28.26
N ILE A 83 -10.00 3.73 27.13
CA ILE A 83 -11.23 2.97 26.85
C ILE A 83 -10.94 1.47 26.82
N ASP A 84 -9.89 1.04 26.12
CA ASP A 84 -9.48 -0.37 26.06
C ASP A 84 -9.10 -0.89 27.45
N ALA A 85 -8.35 -0.10 28.22
CA ALA A 85 -7.99 -0.44 29.58
C ALA A 85 -9.24 -0.64 30.46
N ALA A 86 -10.23 0.25 30.38
CA ALA A 86 -11.48 0.13 31.12
C ALA A 86 -12.31 -1.10 30.70
N VAL A 87 -12.42 -1.37 29.40
CA VAL A 87 -13.08 -2.58 28.88
C VAL A 87 -12.45 -3.84 29.45
N ASP A 88 -11.12 -3.96 29.36
CA ASP A 88 -10.39 -5.13 29.83
C ASP A 88 -10.54 -5.33 31.35
N THR A 89 -10.40 -4.26 32.14
CA THR A 89 -10.54 -4.28 33.59
C THR A 89 -11.95 -4.71 34.02
N LEU A 90 -13.00 -4.13 33.42
CA LEU A 90 -14.39 -4.49 33.75
C LEU A 90 -14.68 -5.95 33.40
N HIS A 91 -14.24 -6.43 32.23
CA HIS A 91 -14.41 -7.83 31.84
C HIS A 91 -13.71 -8.79 32.81
N LYS A 92 -12.50 -8.47 33.27
CA LYS A 92 -11.81 -9.28 34.29
C LYS A 92 -12.59 -9.33 35.60
N ALA A 93 -12.99 -8.17 36.13
CA ALA A 93 -13.79 -8.09 37.36
C ALA A 93 -15.09 -8.90 37.25
N TRP A 94 -15.82 -8.75 36.12
CA TRP A 94 -17.07 -9.47 35.88
C TRP A 94 -16.87 -10.98 35.75
N ARG A 95 -15.82 -11.44 35.05
CA ARG A 95 -15.54 -12.88 34.90
C ARG A 95 -15.08 -13.52 36.20
N ALA A 96 -14.34 -12.77 37.02
CA ALA A 96 -13.93 -13.17 38.37
C ALA A 96 -15.11 -13.16 39.37
N GLY A 97 -16.23 -12.51 39.04
CA GLY A 97 -17.37 -12.38 39.94
C GLY A 97 -17.11 -11.38 41.08
N ILE A 98 -16.27 -10.38 40.85
CA ILE A 98 -15.96 -9.34 41.82
C ILE A 98 -17.05 -8.27 41.78
N ASP A 99 -17.66 -8.00 42.93
CA ASP A 99 -18.57 -6.87 43.11
C ASP A 99 -17.76 -5.61 43.42
N LEU A 100 -17.58 -4.75 42.41
CA LEU A 100 -16.82 -3.51 42.52
C LEU A 100 -17.49 -2.49 43.45
N ALA A 101 -18.82 -2.48 43.52
CA ALA A 101 -19.57 -1.56 44.39
C ALA A 101 -19.38 -1.92 45.86
N MET A 102 -19.46 -3.22 46.20
CA MET A 102 -19.20 -3.71 47.55
C MET A 102 -17.76 -3.44 48.02
N ARG A 103 -16.81 -3.40 47.09
CA ARG A 103 -15.38 -3.16 47.36
C ARG A 103 -14.96 -1.70 47.18
N ALA A 104 -15.89 -0.79 46.90
CA ALA A 104 -15.59 0.62 46.67
C ALA A 104 -14.94 1.29 47.90
N ALA A 105 -15.26 0.83 49.12
CA ALA A 105 -14.68 1.33 50.36
C ALA A 105 -13.23 0.83 50.60
N ASP A 106 -12.80 -0.24 49.92
CA ASP A 106 -11.49 -0.85 50.16
C ASP A 106 -10.34 0.01 49.62
N HIS A 107 -10.55 0.73 48.52
CA HIS A 107 -9.51 1.55 47.88
C HIS A 107 -10.10 2.66 46.99
N PRO A 108 -9.55 3.89 46.97
CA PRO A 108 -10.04 5.00 46.13
C PRO A 108 -10.17 4.66 44.64
N ARG A 109 -9.23 3.88 44.13
CA ARG A 109 -9.25 3.39 42.75
C ARG A 109 -10.40 2.42 42.46
N LEU A 110 -10.75 1.53 43.39
CA LEU A 110 -11.93 0.66 43.24
C LEU A 110 -13.21 1.49 43.29
N ALA A 111 -13.26 2.53 44.14
CA ALA A 111 -14.37 3.48 44.13
C ALA A 111 -14.53 4.19 42.77
N ALA A 112 -13.42 4.58 42.13
CA ALA A 112 -13.44 5.18 40.79
C ALA A 112 -13.97 4.21 39.72
N ILE A 113 -13.48 2.98 39.71
CA ILE A 113 -13.89 1.97 38.74
C ILE A 113 -15.34 1.53 38.97
N ALA A 114 -15.80 1.44 40.22
CA ALA A 114 -17.20 1.16 40.56
C ALA A 114 -18.14 2.29 40.08
N ARG A 115 -17.73 3.56 40.20
CA ARG A 115 -18.48 4.70 39.63
C ARG A 115 -18.56 4.61 38.10
N LEU A 116 -17.44 4.27 37.46
CA LEU A 116 -17.43 4.05 36.01
C LEU A 116 -18.34 2.90 35.60
N GLU A 117 -18.28 1.77 36.30
CA GLU A 117 -19.16 0.62 36.05
C GLU A 117 -20.63 1.05 36.14
N ALA A 118 -21.04 1.74 37.21
CA ALA A 118 -22.41 2.21 37.39
C ALA A 118 -22.85 3.15 36.25
N ALA A 119 -22.02 4.13 35.89
CA ALA A 119 -22.30 5.07 34.81
C ALA A 119 -22.39 4.39 33.43
N VAL A 120 -21.61 3.32 33.22
CA VAL A 120 -21.66 2.50 32.00
C VAL A 120 -22.97 1.71 31.94
N ILE A 121 -23.35 1.04 33.04
CA ILE A 121 -24.60 0.25 33.10
C ILE A 121 -25.83 1.14 32.83
N GLU A 122 -25.88 2.35 33.39
CA GLU A 122 -26.99 3.29 33.18
C GLU A 122 -27.18 3.69 31.71
N ARG A 123 -26.12 3.60 30.90
CA ARG A 123 -26.14 3.95 29.46
C ARG A 123 -26.39 2.74 28.57
N LEU A 124 -26.25 1.52 29.09
CA LEU A 124 -26.50 0.31 28.32
C LEU A 124 -28.02 0.08 28.16
N PRO A 125 -28.47 -0.53 27.04
CA PRO A 125 -29.85 -0.93 26.89
C PRO A 125 -30.32 -1.82 28.05
N ALA A 126 -31.55 -1.63 28.54
CA ALA A 126 -32.06 -2.35 29.73
C ALA A 126 -32.03 -3.90 29.63
N GLY A 127 -31.96 -4.46 28.42
CA GLY A 127 -31.81 -5.91 28.21
C GLY A 127 -30.38 -6.42 28.30
N MET A 128 -29.36 -5.55 28.25
CA MET A 128 -27.95 -5.92 28.35
C MET A 128 -27.53 -5.95 29.81
N MET A 129 -27.06 -7.11 30.26
CA MET A 129 -26.79 -7.37 31.68
C MET A 129 -25.38 -7.89 31.89
N ARG A 130 -24.77 -7.52 33.03
CA ARG A 130 -23.49 -8.12 33.44
C ARG A 130 -23.66 -9.62 33.68
N PRO A 131 -22.59 -10.43 33.58
CA PRO A 131 -22.64 -11.86 33.87
C PRO A 131 -23.32 -12.20 35.21
N VAL A 132 -23.01 -11.45 36.27
CA VAL A 132 -23.59 -11.67 37.61
C VAL A 132 -25.08 -11.35 37.67
N ASP A 133 -25.55 -10.33 36.95
CA ASP A 133 -26.97 -9.96 36.90
C ASP A 133 -27.77 -10.98 36.06
N ILE A 134 -27.16 -11.53 35.01
CA ILE A 134 -27.71 -12.66 34.23
C ILE A 134 -27.86 -13.88 35.14
N VAL A 135 -26.84 -14.20 35.93
CA VAL A 135 -26.86 -15.33 36.87
C VAL A 135 -27.96 -15.15 37.92
N ALA A 136 -28.09 -13.96 38.51
CA ALA A 136 -29.15 -13.66 39.47
C ALA A 136 -30.54 -13.85 38.85
N THR A 137 -30.76 -13.29 37.65
CA THR A 137 -32.04 -13.38 36.93
C THR A 137 -32.37 -14.82 36.50
N ALA A 138 -31.37 -15.55 36.01
CA ALA A 138 -31.50 -16.96 35.63
C ALA A 138 -31.81 -17.86 36.84
N THR A 139 -31.16 -17.59 37.98
CA THR A 139 -31.40 -18.31 39.23
C THR A 139 -32.80 -18.04 39.78
N ALA A 140 -33.29 -16.80 39.69
CA ALA A 140 -34.68 -16.48 40.05
C ALA A 140 -35.73 -17.22 39.17
N ARG A 141 -35.33 -17.68 37.98
CA ARG A 141 -36.17 -18.39 37.01
C ARG A 141 -35.79 -19.87 36.86
N ILE A 142 -34.99 -20.42 37.78
CA ILE A 142 -34.40 -21.76 37.69
C ILE A 142 -35.46 -22.88 37.57
N ASN A 143 -36.66 -22.67 38.10
CA ASN A 143 -37.80 -23.59 37.98
C ASN A 143 -38.19 -23.89 36.52
N HIS A 144 -37.81 -23.02 35.57
CA HIS A 144 -38.06 -23.23 34.14
C HIS A 144 -36.98 -24.05 33.43
N ALA A 145 -35.88 -24.43 34.10
CA ALA A 145 -34.74 -25.10 33.48
C ALA A 145 -35.14 -26.37 32.71
N THR A 146 -36.02 -27.21 33.25
CA THR A 146 -36.49 -28.44 32.59
C THR A 146 -37.20 -28.18 31.27
N ALA A 147 -37.99 -27.11 31.18
CA ALA A 147 -38.72 -26.75 29.97
C ALA A 147 -37.84 -25.97 28.98
N VAL A 148 -36.97 -25.09 29.48
CA VAL A 148 -36.18 -24.16 28.66
C VAL A 148 -34.91 -24.81 28.11
N LEU A 149 -34.20 -25.58 28.93
CA LEU A 149 -32.90 -26.18 28.62
C LEU A 149 -33.00 -27.70 28.47
N GLY A 150 -33.80 -28.36 29.33
CA GLY A 150 -33.79 -29.82 29.46
C GLY A 150 -32.45 -30.36 29.97
N PRO A 151 -32.16 -31.66 29.83
CA PRO A 151 -30.87 -32.22 30.21
C PRO A 151 -29.71 -31.49 29.51
N MET A 152 -28.67 -31.18 30.27
CA MET A 152 -27.52 -30.41 29.80
C MET A 152 -26.26 -31.28 29.76
N GLU A 153 -25.53 -31.20 28.65
CA GLU A 153 -24.20 -31.76 28.49
C GLU A 153 -23.22 -30.61 28.19
N ILE A 154 -22.11 -30.54 28.91
CA ILE A 154 -21.03 -29.58 28.70
C ILE A 154 -19.85 -30.35 28.12
N ALA A 155 -19.47 -30.03 26.88
CA ALA A 155 -18.42 -30.74 26.15
C ALA A 155 -17.33 -29.78 25.67
N GLY A 156 -16.08 -30.23 25.71
CA GLY A 156 -14.93 -29.47 25.19
C GLY A 156 -14.47 -28.29 26.07
N LEU A 157 -15.13 -28.03 27.21
CA LEU A 157 -14.70 -27.04 28.18
C LEU A 157 -13.77 -27.68 29.22
N THR A 158 -12.67 -27.01 29.51
CA THR A 158 -11.71 -27.36 30.56
C THR A 158 -11.83 -26.46 31.77
N GLU A 159 -12.51 -25.32 31.64
CA GLU A 159 -12.86 -24.45 32.75
C GLU A 159 -14.12 -23.61 32.48
N LEU A 160 -14.68 -23.05 33.54
CA LEU A 160 -15.75 -22.06 33.51
C LEU A 160 -15.39 -20.85 34.37
N SER A 161 -15.62 -19.64 33.86
CA SER A 161 -15.36 -18.40 34.60
C SER A 161 -16.12 -18.39 35.93
N PRO A 162 -15.51 -17.93 37.04
CA PRO A 162 -16.12 -17.95 38.37
C PRO A 162 -17.55 -17.40 38.45
N CYS A 163 -17.85 -16.32 37.74
CA CYS A 163 -19.19 -15.72 37.75
C CYS A 163 -20.31 -16.69 37.36
N TRP A 164 -20.04 -17.69 36.52
CA TRP A 164 -21.03 -18.65 36.02
C TRP A 164 -21.20 -19.90 36.90
N ARG A 165 -20.23 -20.19 37.78
CA ARG A 165 -20.20 -21.43 38.58
C ARG A 165 -21.42 -21.58 39.52
N PRO A 166 -21.92 -20.51 40.19
CA PRO A 166 -23.10 -20.62 41.05
C PRO A 166 -24.35 -21.08 40.28
N LEU A 167 -24.55 -20.58 39.05
CA LEU A 167 -25.68 -20.99 38.22
C LEU A 167 -25.58 -22.46 37.80
N LEU A 168 -24.38 -22.92 37.43
CA LEU A 168 -24.17 -24.32 37.09
C LEU A 168 -24.54 -25.23 38.26
N GLN A 169 -24.10 -24.88 39.47
CA GLN A 169 -24.44 -25.62 40.68
C GLN A 169 -25.95 -25.59 40.96
N ALA A 170 -26.62 -24.45 40.81
CA ALA A 170 -28.06 -24.36 41.00
C ALA A 170 -28.87 -25.21 39.99
N LEU A 171 -28.38 -25.34 38.75
CA LEU A 171 -29.03 -26.13 37.70
C LEU A 171 -29.09 -27.63 38.01
N THR A 172 -28.11 -28.18 38.74
CA THR A 172 -28.05 -29.63 39.03
C THR A 172 -29.20 -30.11 39.92
N ALA A 173 -29.83 -29.20 40.67
CA ALA A 173 -31.02 -29.50 41.47
C ALA A 173 -32.31 -29.68 40.61
N TYR A 174 -32.32 -29.19 39.36
CA TYR A 174 -33.51 -29.14 38.50
C TYR A 174 -33.39 -29.99 37.23
N ILE A 175 -32.18 -30.10 36.67
CA ILE A 175 -31.92 -30.85 35.45
C ILE A 175 -30.67 -31.73 35.59
N PRO A 176 -30.61 -32.89 34.91
CA PRO A 176 -29.36 -33.63 34.79
C PRO A 176 -28.33 -32.79 34.04
N VAL A 177 -27.17 -32.56 34.68
CA VAL A 177 -26.03 -31.87 34.09
C VAL A 177 -24.86 -32.85 34.01
N ARG A 178 -24.32 -33.01 32.80
CA ARG A 178 -23.14 -33.85 32.54
C ARG A 178 -21.97 -33.00 32.08
N TRP A 179 -20.81 -33.20 32.67
CA TRP A 179 -19.55 -32.64 32.21
C TRP A 179 -18.78 -33.69 31.43
N ALA A 180 -18.85 -33.63 30.11
CA ALA A 180 -18.13 -34.51 29.19
C ALA A 180 -16.67 -34.04 29.07
N ALA A 181 -15.88 -34.33 30.11
CA ALA A 181 -14.45 -34.02 30.15
C ALA A 181 -13.70 -34.76 29.03
N GLY A 182 -14.08 -36.02 28.78
CA GLY A 182 -13.28 -36.92 27.97
C GLY A 182 -11.90 -37.11 28.61
N PRO A 183 -10.78 -36.88 27.89
CA PRO A 183 -9.43 -36.99 28.44
C PRO A 183 -8.91 -35.69 29.09
N ARG A 184 -9.74 -34.65 29.16
CA ARG A 184 -9.35 -33.32 29.67
C ARG A 184 -9.19 -33.33 31.19
N SER A 185 -8.42 -32.38 31.70
CA SER A 185 -8.41 -32.06 33.12
C SER A 185 -9.81 -31.61 33.56
N VAL A 186 -10.20 -32.03 34.76
CA VAL A 186 -11.49 -31.66 35.36
C VAL A 186 -11.22 -30.65 36.45
N PRO A 187 -11.86 -29.47 36.43
CA PRO A 187 -11.69 -28.48 37.47
C PRO A 187 -12.07 -29.01 38.86
N ALA A 188 -11.23 -28.73 39.85
CA ALA A 188 -11.46 -29.17 41.24
C ALA A 188 -12.75 -28.57 41.84
N TRP A 189 -13.18 -27.38 41.41
CA TRP A 189 -14.39 -26.75 41.93
C TRP A 189 -15.70 -27.46 41.51
N LEU A 190 -15.64 -28.42 40.56
CA LEU A 190 -16.80 -29.24 40.22
C LEU A 190 -17.13 -30.26 41.33
N ASP A 191 -16.18 -30.56 42.21
CA ASP A 191 -16.40 -31.47 43.32
C ASP A 191 -17.52 -30.93 44.24
N GLY A 192 -18.51 -31.77 44.53
CA GLY A 192 -19.67 -31.39 45.36
C GLY A 192 -20.75 -30.56 44.66
N THR A 193 -20.64 -30.25 43.36
CA THR A 193 -21.65 -29.47 42.62
C THR A 193 -22.86 -30.28 42.13
N GLY A 194 -22.79 -31.62 42.19
CA GLY A 194 -23.81 -32.52 41.64
C GLY A 194 -23.72 -32.76 40.13
N VAL A 195 -22.73 -32.19 39.46
CA VAL A 195 -22.49 -32.41 38.03
C VAL A 195 -21.90 -33.81 37.80
N ALA A 196 -22.50 -34.59 36.89
CA ALA A 196 -21.99 -35.92 36.55
C ALA A 196 -20.79 -35.80 35.59
N ILE A 197 -19.60 -36.20 36.06
CA ILE A 197 -18.36 -36.11 35.29
C ILE A 197 -18.19 -37.38 34.44
N VAL A 198 -18.04 -37.21 33.12
CA VAL A 198 -17.78 -38.29 32.17
C VAL A 198 -16.36 -38.17 31.64
N ARG A 199 -15.52 -39.17 31.96
CA ARG A 199 -14.12 -39.25 31.54
C ARG A 199 -13.93 -40.36 30.49
N THR A 200 -12.98 -40.14 29.60
CA THR A 200 -12.48 -41.16 28.66
C THR A 200 -10.96 -41.18 28.71
N PRO A 201 -10.31 -42.32 28.39
CA PRO A 201 -8.85 -42.37 28.27
C PRO A 201 -8.32 -41.33 27.27
N GLY A 202 -7.13 -40.80 27.57
CA GLY A 202 -6.36 -39.98 26.65
C GLY A 202 -5.96 -40.75 25.40
N GLN A 203 -5.80 -40.02 24.30
CA GLN A 203 -5.10 -40.52 23.13
C GLN A 203 -3.58 -40.48 23.38
N ALA A 204 -2.84 -41.26 22.61
CA ALA A 204 -1.38 -41.31 22.66
C ALA A 204 -0.82 -41.03 21.25
N PRO A 205 -0.87 -39.77 20.77
CA PRO A 205 -0.39 -39.43 19.44
C PRO A 205 1.13 -39.59 19.35
N GLU A 206 1.62 -39.82 18.14
CA GLU A 206 3.05 -39.66 17.85
C GLU A 206 3.43 -38.19 18.00
N VAL A 207 4.42 -37.88 18.84
CA VAL A 207 4.86 -36.50 19.09
C VAL A 207 6.27 -36.32 18.55
N GLY A 208 6.44 -35.38 17.61
CA GLY A 208 7.73 -34.98 17.06
C GLY A 208 7.99 -33.49 17.25
N ALA A 209 9.23 -33.12 17.59
CA ALA A 209 9.65 -31.72 17.71
C ALA A 209 10.52 -31.29 16.53
N VAL A 210 10.28 -30.10 15.99
CA VAL A 210 11.03 -29.53 14.86
C VAL A 210 11.40 -28.07 15.10
N SER A 211 12.51 -27.62 14.52
CA SER A 211 12.88 -26.21 14.49
C SER A 211 13.01 -25.70 13.06
N ALA A 212 12.46 -24.51 12.82
CA ALA A 212 12.53 -23.79 11.55
C ALA A 212 13.39 -22.52 11.68
N ALA A 213 13.97 -22.03 10.58
CA ALA A 213 14.80 -20.83 10.59
C ALA A 213 14.08 -19.58 11.13
N THR A 214 12.86 -19.31 10.65
CA THR A 214 12.03 -18.13 10.99
C THR A 214 10.55 -18.54 11.08
N ALA A 215 9.69 -17.66 11.58
CA ALA A 215 8.22 -17.88 11.60
C ALA A 215 7.63 -18.10 10.19
N TYR A 216 8.13 -17.37 9.19
CA TYR A 216 7.72 -17.60 7.80
C TYR A 216 8.13 -18.99 7.28
N HIS A 217 9.37 -19.41 7.56
CA HIS A 217 9.81 -20.77 7.21
C HIS A 217 9.02 -21.84 7.98
N GLU A 218 8.65 -21.58 9.23
CA GLU A 218 7.78 -22.44 10.02
C GLU A 218 6.39 -22.61 9.37
N ALA A 219 5.79 -21.53 8.86
CA ALA A 219 4.53 -21.57 8.12
C ALA A 219 4.66 -22.35 6.80
N ILE A 220 5.76 -22.16 6.05
CA ILE A 220 6.05 -22.94 4.84
C ILE A 220 6.10 -24.44 5.16
N GLU A 221 6.85 -24.82 6.20
CA GLU A 221 6.96 -26.22 6.60
C GLU A 221 5.60 -26.78 7.05
N ALA A 222 4.75 -25.97 7.69
CA ALA A 222 3.40 -26.38 8.05
C ALA A 222 2.52 -26.64 6.82
N MET A 223 2.63 -25.81 5.77
CA MET A 223 1.93 -26.03 4.51
C MET A 223 2.44 -27.26 3.75
N ARG A 224 3.76 -27.49 3.74
CA ARG A 224 4.37 -28.72 3.16
C ARG A 224 3.88 -29.98 3.88
N TRP A 225 3.82 -29.92 5.21
CA TRP A 225 3.29 -31.00 6.05
C TRP A 225 1.81 -31.26 5.77
N ALA A 226 0.98 -30.22 5.72
CA ALA A 226 -0.45 -30.37 5.40
C ALA A 226 -0.64 -30.97 3.99
N ARG A 227 0.13 -30.51 2.99
CA ARG A 227 0.12 -31.09 1.65
C ARG A 227 0.48 -32.56 1.63
N HIS A 228 1.53 -32.95 2.37
CA HIS A 228 1.95 -34.34 2.48
C HIS A 228 0.81 -35.23 3.01
N LEU A 229 0.13 -34.79 4.07
CA LEU A 229 -1.02 -35.53 4.65
C LEU A 229 -2.20 -35.64 3.67
N LEU A 230 -2.53 -34.55 2.96
CA LEU A 230 -3.57 -34.58 1.93
C LEU A 230 -3.20 -35.56 0.81
N ALA A 231 -1.94 -35.53 0.36
CA ALA A 231 -1.44 -36.41 -0.69
C ALA A 231 -1.39 -37.88 -0.26
N SER A 232 -1.25 -38.17 1.03
CA SER A 232 -1.32 -39.53 1.60
C SER A 232 -2.75 -40.01 1.87
N GLY A 233 -3.77 -39.23 1.52
CA GLY A 233 -5.19 -39.61 1.62
C GLY A 233 -5.86 -39.22 2.93
N VAL A 234 -5.22 -38.40 3.77
CA VAL A 234 -5.87 -37.86 4.98
C VAL A 234 -6.90 -36.81 4.58
N SER A 235 -8.14 -36.97 5.04
CA SER A 235 -9.19 -35.96 4.87
C SER A 235 -8.80 -34.63 5.51
N ALA A 236 -8.98 -33.52 4.79
CA ALA A 236 -8.63 -32.18 5.23
C ALA A 236 -9.21 -31.81 6.61
N SER A 237 -10.46 -32.21 6.87
CA SER A 237 -11.15 -32.05 8.17
C SER A 237 -10.51 -32.81 9.35
N LYS A 238 -9.46 -33.60 9.13
CA LYS A 238 -8.70 -34.28 10.19
C LYS A 238 -7.40 -33.56 10.53
N ILE A 239 -7.07 -32.47 9.84
CA ILE A 239 -5.79 -31.76 9.92
C ILE A 239 -6.01 -30.37 10.52
N ALA A 240 -5.22 -30.03 11.55
CA ALA A 240 -5.15 -28.67 12.08
C ALA A 240 -3.72 -28.17 12.20
N ILE A 241 -3.56 -26.88 11.92
CA ILE A 241 -2.39 -26.09 12.29
C ILE A 241 -2.88 -25.09 13.36
N ALA A 242 -2.15 -24.95 14.46
CA ALA A 242 -2.58 -24.08 15.55
C ALA A 242 -1.43 -23.38 16.26
N THR A 243 -1.74 -22.26 16.90
CA THR A 243 -0.81 -21.50 17.75
C THR A 243 -1.55 -20.76 18.87
N ALA A 244 -0.85 -20.35 19.92
CA ALA A 244 -1.42 -19.48 20.95
C ALA A 244 -1.74 -18.05 20.43
N SER A 245 -0.97 -17.55 19.45
CA SER A 245 -1.09 -16.20 18.89
C SER A 245 -1.20 -16.20 17.36
N PRO A 246 -2.39 -16.44 16.76
CA PRO A 246 -2.51 -16.55 15.31
C PRO A 246 -2.11 -15.30 14.52
N ALA A 247 -2.24 -14.12 15.13
CA ALA A 247 -1.88 -12.85 14.50
C ALA A 247 -0.42 -12.81 14.00
N ASP A 248 0.51 -13.51 14.67
CA ASP A 248 1.92 -13.60 14.27
C ASP A 248 2.12 -14.33 12.92
N TYR A 249 1.14 -15.12 12.47
CA TYR A 249 1.22 -15.97 11.28
C TYR A 249 0.10 -15.74 10.26
N ASP A 250 -0.95 -14.98 10.59
CA ASP A 250 -2.13 -14.80 9.74
C ASP A 250 -1.75 -14.32 8.33
N ASP A 251 -0.83 -13.35 8.22
CA ASP A 251 -0.38 -12.82 6.93
C ASP A 251 0.44 -13.83 6.13
N HIS A 252 1.27 -14.61 6.82
CA HIS A 252 2.03 -15.69 6.18
C HIS A 252 1.07 -16.74 5.62
N PHE A 253 0.12 -17.23 6.42
CA PHE A 253 -0.84 -18.24 5.95
C PHE A 253 -1.77 -17.71 4.87
N LEU A 254 -2.14 -16.43 4.91
CA LEU A 254 -2.99 -15.87 3.88
C LEU A 254 -2.28 -15.81 2.53
N ALA A 255 -1.02 -15.37 2.51
CA ALA A 255 -0.19 -15.38 1.31
C ALA A 255 0.07 -16.80 0.81
N LEU A 256 0.46 -17.72 1.71
CA LEU A 256 0.75 -19.11 1.38
C LEU A 256 -0.49 -19.86 0.89
N ARG A 257 -1.68 -19.60 1.44
CA ARG A 257 -2.96 -20.20 1.00
C ARG A 257 -3.21 -19.92 -0.48
N ALA A 258 -3.01 -18.67 -0.92
CA ALA A 258 -3.25 -18.26 -2.30
C ALA A 258 -2.32 -18.99 -3.28
N ASP A 259 -1.03 -19.12 -2.94
CA ASP A 259 -0.03 -19.83 -3.75
C ASP A 259 -0.19 -21.36 -3.68
N ALA A 260 -0.58 -21.90 -2.52
CA ALA A 260 -0.73 -23.33 -2.34
C ALA A 260 -1.94 -23.91 -3.09
N ASN A 261 -3.03 -23.17 -3.26
CA ASN A 261 -4.31 -23.78 -3.69
C ASN A 261 -4.72 -24.93 -2.72
N ILE A 262 -4.70 -24.63 -1.41
CA ILE A 262 -5.25 -25.48 -0.34
C ILE A 262 -6.37 -24.69 0.33
N ASP A 263 -7.51 -25.33 0.55
CA ASP A 263 -8.56 -24.77 1.41
C ASP A 263 -8.12 -24.83 2.88
N LEU A 264 -7.38 -23.80 3.29
CA LEU A 264 -6.98 -23.54 4.67
C LEU A 264 -7.98 -22.55 5.30
N HIS A 265 -8.84 -23.07 6.17
CA HIS A 265 -9.88 -22.30 6.85
C HIS A 265 -9.35 -21.60 8.11
N PHE A 266 -9.52 -20.27 8.16
CA PHE A 266 -9.18 -19.43 9.30
C PHE A 266 -10.34 -19.43 10.30
N VAL A 267 -10.26 -20.27 11.33
CA VAL A 267 -11.35 -20.45 12.31
C VAL A 267 -11.70 -19.15 13.04
N HIS A 268 -10.71 -18.27 13.24
CA HIS A 268 -10.89 -16.95 13.85
C HIS A 268 -11.20 -15.83 12.84
N GLY A 269 -11.39 -16.18 11.56
CA GLY A 269 -11.65 -15.25 10.46
C GLY A 269 -10.40 -14.57 9.92
N VAL A 270 -10.55 -13.96 8.75
CA VAL A 270 -9.52 -13.16 8.06
C VAL A 270 -9.76 -11.67 8.29
N ARG A 271 -8.70 -10.86 8.25
CA ARG A 271 -8.83 -9.40 8.33
C ARG A 271 -9.68 -8.89 7.17
N THR A 272 -10.62 -7.99 7.45
CA THR A 272 -11.53 -7.48 6.41
C THR A 272 -10.75 -6.79 5.28
N VAL A 273 -9.70 -6.05 5.63
CA VAL A 273 -8.80 -5.36 4.71
C VAL A 273 -8.05 -6.28 3.75
N THR A 274 -8.04 -7.60 3.93
CA THR A 274 -7.42 -8.51 2.96
C THR A 274 -8.36 -8.96 1.84
N THR A 275 -9.61 -8.48 1.86
CA THR A 275 -10.63 -8.75 0.83
C THR A 275 -10.88 -7.53 -0.03
N ARG A 276 -11.42 -7.71 -1.24
CA ARG A 276 -11.74 -6.61 -2.17
C ARG A 276 -12.71 -5.62 -1.53
N GLU A 277 -13.75 -6.10 -0.87
CA GLU A 277 -14.78 -5.26 -0.22
C GLU A 277 -14.21 -4.48 0.97
N GLY A 278 -13.32 -5.09 1.75
CA GLY A 278 -12.62 -4.37 2.82
C GLY A 278 -11.58 -3.39 2.29
N GLN A 279 -10.93 -3.68 1.15
CA GLN A 279 -10.06 -2.71 0.47
C GLN A 279 -10.84 -1.50 -0.06
N ALA A 280 -12.08 -1.69 -0.54
CA ALA A 280 -12.94 -0.57 -0.93
C ALA A 280 -13.27 0.33 0.28
N ALA A 281 -13.64 -0.26 1.42
CA ALA A 281 -13.83 0.50 2.66
C ALA A 281 -12.55 1.18 3.15
N ALA A 282 -11.39 0.52 3.04
CA ALA A 282 -10.10 1.09 3.43
C ALA A 282 -9.63 2.22 2.49
N ALA A 283 -9.92 2.13 1.19
CA ALA A 283 -9.65 3.21 0.25
C ALA A 283 -10.51 4.45 0.55
N LEU A 284 -11.76 4.24 0.98
CA LEU A 284 -12.61 5.33 1.44
C LEU A 284 -12.10 5.93 2.74
N ALA A 285 -11.71 5.09 3.71
CA ALA A 285 -11.11 5.51 4.97
C ALA A 285 -9.87 6.39 4.75
N ASP A 286 -8.99 6.03 3.82
CA ASP A 286 -7.78 6.78 3.51
C ASP A 286 -8.10 8.22 3.02
N ILE A 287 -9.17 8.41 2.25
CA ILE A 287 -9.65 9.75 1.87
C ILE A 287 -10.27 10.47 3.06
N VAL A 288 -11.16 9.80 3.80
CA VAL A 288 -11.89 10.40 4.93
C VAL A 288 -10.93 10.86 6.03
N VAL A 289 -9.90 10.06 6.34
CA VAL A 289 -8.94 10.33 7.43
C VAL A 289 -7.80 11.22 6.97
N ARG A 290 -7.27 11.04 5.76
CA ARG A 290 -6.03 11.72 5.29
C ARG A 290 -6.27 12.78 4.21
N GLY A 291 -7.53 13.04 3.86
CA GLY A 291 -7.95 14.04 2.90
C GLY A 291 -7.92 13.57 1.44
N LEU A 292 -8.40 14.44 0.56
CA LEU A 292 -8.46 14.21 -0.87
C LEU A 292 -7.07 14.16 -1.51
N SER A 293 -6.91 13.30 -2.50
CA SER A 293 -5.86 13.39 -3.51
C SER A 293 -6.32 12.63 -4.75
N GLN A 294 -5.72 12.93 -5.90
CA GLN A 294 -5.97 12.20 -7.13
C GLN A 294 -5.65 10.71 -6.99
N SER A 295 -4.53 10.35 -6.35
CA SER A 295 -4.10 8.96 -6.17
C SER A 295 -5.07 8.16 -5.29
N ARG A 296 -5.55 8.74 -4.19
CA ARG A 296 -6.54 8.10 -3.31
C ARG A 296 -7.89 7.95 -4.01
N LEU A 297 -8.32 8.97 -4.77
CA LEU A 297 -9.55 8.90 -5.56
C LEU A 297 -9.46 7.80 -6.64
N ARG A 298 -8.35 7.72 -7.38
CA ARG A 298 -8.11 6.65 -8.37
C ARG A 298 -8.21 5.27 -7.73
N ARG A 299 -7.62 5.08 -6.54
CA ARG A 299 -7.72 3.82 -5.78
C ARG A 299 -9.17 3.51 -5.42
N LEU A 300 -9.90 4.48 -4.85
CA LEU A 300 -11.31 4.29 -4.47
C LEU A 300 -12.20 3.98 -5.69
N ALA A 301 -12.08 4.77 -6.76
CA ALA A 301 -12.85 4.60 -8.00
C ALA A 301 -12.58 3.24 -8.66
N THR A 302 -11.35 2.74 -8.62
CA THR A 302 -11.00 1.42 -9.15
C THR A 302 -11.69 0.29 -8.37
N LEU A 303 -11.82 0.43 -7.05
CA LEU A 303 -12.45 -0.57 -6.18
C LEU A 303 -13.98 -0.46 -6.18
N CYS A 304 -14.52 0.72 -6.47
CA CYS A 304 -15.96 1.03 -6.47
C CYS A 304 -16.54 1.27 -7.87
N ARG A 305 -15.91 0.73 -8.94
CA ARG A 305 -16.30 0.99 -10.34
C ARG A 305 -17.79 0.77 -10.60
N ASP A 306 -18.36 -0.28 -10.03
CA ASP A 306 -19.76 -0.68 -10.24
C ASP A 306 -20.70 -0.18 -9.12
N GLY A 307 -20.25 0.78 -8.30
CA GLY A 307 -20.91 1.16 -7.04
C GLY A 307 -20.91 2.65 -6.76
N GLY A 308 -21.85 3.06 -5.91
CA GLY A 308 -21.96 4.41 -5.37
C GLY A 308 -22.05 5.54 -6.41
N ALA A 309 -21.48 6.69 -6.05
CA ALA A 309 -21.45 7.90 -6.87
C ALA A 309 -20.68 7.78 -8.20
N PHE A 310 -19.80 6.79 -8.37
CA PHE A 310 -19.05 6.59 -9.62
C PHE A 310 -19.84 5.90 -10.72
N GLN A 311 -20.98 5.28 -10.39
CA GLN A 311 -21.83 4.60 -11.38
C GLN A 311 -22.39 5.55 -12.45
N ALA A 312 -22.48 6.85 -12.15
CA ALA A 312 -22.95 7.88 -13.09
C ALA A 312 -21.85 8.38 -14.05
N LEU A 313 -20.60 7.93 -13.88
CA LEU A 313 -19.46 8.34 -14.72
C LEU A 313 -19.20 7.29 -15.82
N PRO A 314 -18.79 7.71 -17.02
CA PRO A 314 -18.57 6.81 -18.15
C PRO A 314 -17.34 5.92 -17.94
N GLU A 315 -17.26 4.80 -18.66
CA GLU A 315 -16.08 3.94 -18.60
C GLU A 315 -14.83 4.71 -19.07
N GLY A 316 -13.71 4.56 -18.35
CA GLY A 316 -12.47 5.26 -18.68
C GLY A 316 -12.42 6.74 -18.29
N TRP A 317 -13.42 7.26 -17.56
CA TRP A 317 -13.44 8.67 -17.12
C TRP A 317 -12.18 9.14 -16.38
N LEU A 318 -11.44 8.23 -15.73
CA LEU A 318 -10.18 8.52 -15.04
C LEU A 318 -9.10 9.15 -15.94
N ARG A 319 -9.27 9.12 -17.28
CA ARG A 319 -8.41 9.83 -18.25
C ARG A 319 -8.50 11.36 -18.12
N VAL A 320 -9.63 11.86 -17.62
CA VAL A 320 -9.91 13.29 -17.42
C VAL A 320 -9.06 13.88 -16.28
N LEU A 321 -8.59 13.02 -15.37
CA LEU A 321 -7.73 13.47 -14.27
C LEU A 321 -6.28 13.65 -14.78
N PRO A 322 -5.68 14.86 -14.69
CA PRO A 322 -4.32 15.11 -15.16
C PRO A 322 -3.32 14.19 -14.45
N THR A 323 -2.39 13.58 -15.17
CA THR A 323 -1.47 12.57 -14.61
C THR A 323 -0.63 13.14 -13.46
N ASP A 324 -0.27 14.42 -13.55
CA ASP A 324 0.74 15.03 -12.68
C ASP A 324 0.12 15.96 -11.61
N ALA A 325 -1.20 16.19 -11.65
CA ALA A 325 -1.87 17.06 -10.69
C ALA A 325 -2.24 16.29 -9.41
N PRO A 326 -1.77 16.72 -8.22
CA PRO A 326 -2.01 16.01 -6.96
C PRO A 326 -3.48 16.10 -6.52
N LEU A 327 -4.16 17.19 -6.90
CA LEU A 327 -5.56 17.49 -6.57
C LEU A 327 -5.88 17.25 -5.08
N SER A 328 -5.05 17.83 -4.21
CA SER A 328 -5.11 17.66 -2.75
C SER A 328 -6.16 18.55 -2.05
N THR A 329 -6.61 19.62 -2.72
CA THR A 329 -7.56 20.60 -2.17
C THR A 329 -8.79 20.78 -3.05
N LEU A 330 -9.93 21.12 -2.45
CA LEU A 330 -11.16 21.39 -3.19
C LEU A 330 -11.01 22.54 -4.20
N ALA A 331 -10.16 23.53 -3.90
CA ALA A 331 -9.85 24.62 -4.82
C ALA A 331 -9.16 24.11 -6.10
N ALA A 332 -8.20 23.19 -5.98
CA ALA A 332 -7.55 22.56 -7.13
C ALA A 332 -8.55 21.76 -7.99
N TRP A 333 -9.46 21.02 -7.34
CA TRP A 333 -10.56 20.32 -8.03
C TRP A 333 -11.49 21.29 -8.76
N ASN A 334 -11.89 22.40 -8.13
CA ASN A 334 -12.75 23.40 -8.75
C ASN A 334 -12.12 24.05 -9.99
N ARG A 335 -10.80 24.28 -9.97
CA ARG A 335 -10.05 24.78 -11.14
C ARG A 335 -9.97 23.74 -12.26
N LEU A 336 -9.84 22.45 -11.94
CA LEU A 336 -9.95 21.39 -12.94
C LEU A 336 -11.34 21.41 -13.57
N PHE A 337 -12.39 21.40 -12.76
CA PHE A 337 -13.77 21.38 -13.24
C PHE A 337 -14.16 22.59 -14.09
N ALA A 338 -13.56 23.76 -13.85
CA ALA A 338 -13.81 24.95 -14.65
C ALA A 338 -13.25 24.87 -16.08
N ARG A 339 -12.31 23.94 -16.34
CA ARG A 339 -11.63 23.77 -17.63
C ARG A 339 -12.15 22.59 -18.45
N LEU A 340 -12.87 21.66 -17.83
CA LEU A 340 -13.37 20.48 -18.52
C LEU A 340 -14.51 20.84 -19.48
N ALA A 341 -14.38 20.37 -20.71
CA ALA A 341 -15.40 20.46 -21.74
C ALA A 341 -15.97 19.06 -22.04
N PRO A 342 -17.17 18.96 -22.67
CA PRO A 342 -17.77 17.68 -23.01
C PRO A 342 -16.82 16.73 -23.76
N GLU A 343 -16.02 17.25 -24.68
CA GLU A 343 -15.03 16.54 -25.51
C GLU A 343 -13.91 15.84 -24.73
N ASP A 344 -13.60 16.30 -23.50
CA ASP A 344 -12.58 15.66 -22.66
C ASP A 344 -13.04 14.27 -22.17
N TRP A 345 -14.37 14.09 -22.06
CA TRP A 345 -14.98 12.90 -21.52
C TRP A 345 -15.09 11.75 -22.53
N PRO A 346 -15.00 10.49 -22.06
CA PRO A 346 -15.57 9.27 -22.63
C PRO A 346 -16.26 9.39 -23.98
N GLU A 347 -17.45 9.95 -23.82
CA GLU A 347 -18.62 9.88 -24.67
C GLU A 347 -19.00 11.27 -25.20
N ALA A 348 -18.09 12.25 -25.09
CA ALA A 348 -18.33 13.65 -25.46
C ALA A 348 -19.54 14.31 -24.74
N ALA A 349 -19.82 13.89 -23.50
CA ALA A 349 -20.90 14.40 -22.66
C ALA A 349 -20.36 14.97 -21.34
N ASP A 350 -20.96 16.05 -20.84
CA ASP A 350 -20.49 16.68 -19.61
C ASP A 350 -20.92 15.89 -18.35
N HIS A 351 -19.96 15.22 -17.72
CA HIS A 351 -20.13 14.55 -16.43
C HIS A 351 -19.48 15.32 -15.26
N THR A 352 -19.02 16.54 -15.49
CA THR A 352 -18.41 17.41 -14.47
C THR A 352 -19.30 17.62 -13.24
N PRO A 353 -20.63 17.80 -13.37
CA PRO A 353 -21.51 17.95 -12.21
C PRO A 353 -21.51 16.71 -11.29
N ALA A 354 -21.51 15.51 -11.86
CA ALA A 354 -21.51 14.26 -11.10
C ALA A 354 -20.19 14.06 -10.35
N LEU A 355 -19.06 14.29 -11.02
CA LEU A 355 -17.73 14.20 -10.40
C LEU A 355 -17.56 15.27 -9.32
N ARG A 356 -18.02 16.50 -9.55
CA ARG A 356 -17.99 17.59 -8.56
C ARG A 356 -18.73 17.21 -7.29
N ALA A 357 -19.96 16.71 -7.40
CA ALA A 357 -20.76 16.29 -6.24
C ALA A 357 -20.07 15.18 -5.44
N ALA A 358 -19.41 14.23 -6.11
CA ALA A 358 -18.65 13.18 -5.46
C ALA A 358 -17.43 13.74 -4.69
N ILE A 359 -16.68 14.68 -5.28
CA ILE A 359 -15.53 15.30 -4.61
C ILE A 359 -15.95 16.16 -3.42
N GLU A 360 -17.02 16.96 -3.57
CA GLU A 360 -17.56 17.75 -2.47
C GLU A 360 -18.03 16.88 -1.30
N MET A 361 -18.63 15.73 -1.57
CA MET A 361 -19.01 14.76 -0.54
C MET A 361 -17.79 14.22 0.21
N LEU A 362 -16.75 13.81 -0.51
CA LEU A 362 -15.51 13.30 0.08
C LEU A 362 -14.74 14.37 0.87
N ALA A 363 -14.82 15.63 0.45
CA ALA A 363 -14.15 16.76 1.12
C ALA A 363 -14.69 17.05 2.53
N LYS A 364 -15.89 16.56 2.88
CA LYS A 364 -16.49 16.75 4.22
C LYS A 364 -15.73 16.03 5.34
N GLY A 365 -14.90 15.03 5.01
CA GLY A 365 -14.02 14.37 5.98
C GLY A 365 -14.76 13.51 7.03
N PRO A 366 -14.15 13.28 8.21
CA PRO A 366 -14.63 12.30 9.20
C PRO A 366 -16.02 12.61 9.78
N GLU A 367 -16.40 13.88 9.88
CA GLU A 367 -17.70 14.28 10.45
C GLU A 367 -18.89 13.78 9.60
N ALA A 368 -18.69 13.60 8.30
CA ALA A 368 -19.68 13.08 7.37
C ALA A 368 -19.46 11.60 6.99
N ALA A 369 -18.63 10.86 7.71
CA ALA A 369 -18.23 9.50 7.35
C ALA A 369 -19.40 8.53 7.11
N SER A 370 -20.51 8.69 7.84
CA SER A 370 -21.73 7.89 7.63
C SER A 370 -22.34 8.15 6.24
N GLU A 371 -22.61 9.43 5.91
CA GLU A 371 -23.17 9.86 4.63
C GLU A 371 -22.24 9.51 3.45
N ILE A 372 -20.93 9.72 3.63
CA ILE A 372 -19.90 9.35 2.66
C ILE A 372 -19.94 7.83 2.40
N GLY A 373 -20.01 7.01 3.45
CA GLY A 373 -20.12 5.56 3.33
C GLY A 373 -21.29 5.10 2.48
N GLU A 374 -22.49 5.61 2.77
CA GLU A 374 -23.73 5.31 2.03
C GLU A 374 -23.66 5.74 0.56
N THR A 375 -22.95 6.84 0.29
CA THR A 375 -22.82 7.39 -1.06
C THR A 375 -21.89 6.57 -1.95
N PHE A 376 -20.78 6.04 -1.40
CA PHE A 376 -19.73 5.41 -2.19
C PHE A 376 -19.73 3.88 -2.14
N LEU A 377 -20.17 3.27 -1.03
CA LEU A 377 -20.09 1.82 -0.82
C LEU A 377 -21.46 1.15 -0.98
N LYS A 378 -21.45 -0.12 -1.38
CA LYS A 378 -22.66 -0.96 -1.48
C LYS A 378 -22.38 -2.37 -0.92
N GLY A 379 -23.45 -3.12 -0.65
CA GLY A 379 -23.38 -4.53 -0.25
C GLY A 379 -22.48 -4.77 0.96
N ARG A 380 -21.55 -5.72 0.85
CA ARG A 380 -20.65 -6.12 1.94
C ARG A 380 -19.64 -5.03 2.32
N ALA A 381 -19.18 -4.21 1.37
CA ALA A 381 -18.27 -3.08 1.67
C ALA A 381 -18.96 -2.04 2.57
N LEU A 382 -20.23 -1.71 2.29
CA LEU A 382 -21.02 -0.82 3.13
C LEU A 382 -21.31 -1.44 4.52
N ALA A 383 -21.58 -2.74 4.58
CA ALA A 383 -21.77 -3.43 5.86
C ALA A 383 -20.49 -3.41 6.73
N ILE A 384 -19.31 -3.59 6.11
CA ILE A 384 -18.02 -3.46 6.79
C ILE A 384 -17.84 -2.03 7.30
N TRP A 385 -18.11 -1.02 6.46
CA TRP A 385 -18.00 0.39 6.83
C TRP A 385 -18.89 0.78 8.00
N ARG A 386 -20.18 0.43 7.95
CA ARG A 386 -21.13 0.67 9.05
C ARG A 386 -20.64 0.03 10.35
N LYS A 387 -20.18 -1.21 10.29
CA LYS A 387 -19.64 -1.89 11.47
C LYS A 387 -18.35 -1.25 11.99
N ALA A 388 -17.49 -0.72 11.11
CA ALA A 388 -16.30 0.02 11.53
C ALA A 388 -16.67 1.33 12.25
N LEU A 389 -17.63 2.09 11.74
CA LEU A 389 -18.09 3.32 12.38
C LEU A 389 -18.82 3.10 13.71
N LEU A 390 -19.39 1.92 13.91
CA LEU A 390 -19.95 1.56 15.21
C LEU A 390 -18.86 1.13 16.21
N ALA A 391 -17.80 0.47 15.73
CA ALA A 391 -16.74 -0.05 16.58
C ALA A 391 -15.70 1.00 17.02
N GLY A 392 -15.65 2.18 16.38
CA GLY A 392 -14.72 3.25 16.74
C GLY A 392 -15.06 4.60 16.08
N PRO A 393 -14.40 5.69 16.49
CA PRO A 393 -14.68 7.01 15.95
C PRO A 393 -14.29 7.10 14.47
N ALA A 394 -15.05 7.88 13.70
CA ALA A 394 -14.83 8.05 12.26
C ALA A 394 -13.42 8.57 11.91
N ALA A 395 -12.81 9.36 12.79
CA ALA A 395 -11.46 9.90 12.62
C ALA A 395 -10.34 8.84 12.66
N SER A 396 -10.62 7.64 13.15
CA SER A 396 -9.68 6.51 13.17
C SER A 396 -10.28 5.25 12.55
N VAL A 397 -11.21 5.40 11.60
CA VAL A 397 -11.92 4.28 10.98
C VAL A 397 -10.97 3.36 10.21
N ASP A 398 -9.84 3.87 9.72
CA ASP A 398 -8.77 3.08 9.11
C ASP A 398 -8.17 2.06 10.08
N ALA A 399 -7.85 2.48 11.30
CA ALA A 399 -7.34 1.60 12.36
C ALA A 399 -8.41 0.57 12.80
N THR A 400 -9.68 0.98 12.88
CA THR A 400 -10.78 0.06 13.19
C THR A 400 -10.92 -1.01 12.11
N LEU A 401 -10.92 -0.61 10.82
CA LEU A 401 -11.00 -1.54 9.69
C LEU A 401 -9.84 -2.56 9.69
N GLU A 402 -8.63 -2.12 10.04
CA GLU A 402 -7.44 -2.99 10.08
C GLU A 402 -7.59 -4.17 11.05
N THR A 403 -8.25 -3.96 12.19
CA THR A 403 -8.42 -4.98 13.23
C THR A 403 -9.65 -5.86 13.03
N MET A 404 -10.63 -5.40 12.25
CA MET A 404 -11.87 -6.13 12.00
C MET A 404 -11.62 -7.42 11.24
N LYS A 405 -12.25 -8.51 11.71
CA LYS A 405 -12.24 -9.83 11.06
C LYS A 405 -13.61 -10.21 10.51
N GLN A 406 -13.59 -11.01 9.46
CA GLN A 406 -14.78 -11.62 8.86
C GLN A 406 -14.53 -13.09 8.51
N ASP A 407 -15.61 -13.81 8.22
CA ASP A 407 -15.54 -15.20 7.74
C ASP A 407 -14.82 -15.26 6.38
N ASP A 408 -14.01 -16.31 6.19
CA ASP A 408 -13.17 -16.52 5.02
C ASP A 408 -13.85 -17.29 3.88
N GLY A 409 -15.13 -17.64 4.06
CA GLY A 409 -15.99 -18.28 3.07
C GLY A 409 -15.85 -19.81 2.98
N LEU A 410 -14.97 -20.43 3.78
CA LEU A 410 -14.72 -21.87 3.72
C LEU A 410 -15.58 -22.66 4.73
N GLU A 411 -15.95 -23.91 4.38
CA GLU A 411 -16.69 -24.79 5.29
C GLU A 411 -15.74 -25.44 6.31
N ALA A 412 -15.82 -24.97 7.55
CA ALA A 412 -14.95 -25.35 8.66
C ALA A 412 -14.83 -26.87 8.92
N CYS A 413 -15.86 -27.65 8.59
CA CYS A 413 -15.90 -29.10 8.80
C CYS A 413 -15.34 -29.92 7.63
N ALA A 414 -14.93 -29.27 6.53
CA ALA A 414 -14.44 -29.93 5.32
C ALA A 414 -12.99 -29.55 4.97
N CYS A 415 -12.45 -28.49 5.57
CA CYS A 415 -11.16 -27.90 5.23
C CYS A 415 -10.04 -28.27 6.23
N VAL A 416 -8.79 -28.04 5.84
CA VAL A 416 -7.67 -27.97 6.80
C VAL A 416 -7.89 -26.71 7.62
N ALA A 417 -7.69 -26.79 8.94
CA ALA A 417 -8.04 -25.67 9.80
C ALA A 417 -6.79 -24.98 10.38
N TRP A 418 -6.71 -23.66 10.21
CA TRP A 418 -5.79 -22.77 10.91
C TRP A 418 -6.55 -22.06 12.04
N MET A 419 -6.09 -22.24 13.29
CA MET A 419 -6.88 -21.82 14.45
C MET A 419 -6.05 -21.48 15.69
N PRO A 420 -6.60 -20.72 16.65
CA PRO A 420 -6.01 -20.60 17.98
C PRO A 420 -5.96 -21.97 18.68
N ALA A 421 -4.95 -22.20 19.51
CA ALA A 421 -4.81 -23.42 20.31
C ALA A 421 -6.06 -23.72 21.17
N SER A 422 -6.70 -22.67 21.71
CA SER A 422 -7.94 -22.80 22.48
C SER A 422 -9.11 -23.36 21.66
N ALA A 423 -9.21 -23.00 20.38
CA ALA A 423 -10.22 -23.56 19.49
C ALA A 423 -9.95 -25.04 19.18
N LEU A 424 -8.67 -25.42 19.03
CA LEU A 424 -8.26 -26.80 18.81
C LEU A 424 -8.49 -27.68 20.04
N ALA A 425 -8.24 -27.16 21.24
CA ALA A 425 -8.52 -27.86 22.50
C ALA A 425 -10.03 -28.17 22.67
N ALA A 426 -10.88 -27.25 22.22
CA ALA A 426 -12.34 -27.42 22.21
C ALA A 426 -12.82 -28.36 21.09
N SER A 427 -12.18 -28.35 19.93
CA SER A 427 -12.51 -29.12 18.72
C SER A 427 -11.26 -29.86 18.18
N PRO A 428 -10.92 -31.03 18.76
CA PRO A 428 -9.70 -31.75 18.43
C PRO A 428 -9.66 -32.31 17.00
N ARG A 429 -8.46 -32.37 16.43
CA ARG A 429 -8.18 -33.02 15.13
C ARG A 429 -7.27 -34.24 15.32
N ARG A 430 -7.16 -35.10 14.29
CA ARG A 430 -6.32 -36.31 14.36
C ARG A 430 -4.85 -36.02 14.08
N PHE A 431 -4.59 -35.08 13.18
CA PHE A 431 -3.24 -34.63 12.83
C PHE A 431 -3.11 -33.14 13.17
N VAL A 432 -2.15 -32.82 14.02
CA VAL A 432 -1.98 -31.47 14.57
C VAL A 432 -0.54 -31.00 14.37
N ARG A 433 -0.38 -29.74 13.98
CA ARG A 433 0.91 -29.06 14.03
C ARG A 433 0.79 -27.76 14.83
N LEU A 434 1.56 -27.66 15.91
CA LEU A 434 1.60 -26.52 16.81
C LEU A 434 2.79 -25.62 16.47
N LEU A 435 2.54 -24.33 16.25
CA LEU A 435 3.55 -23.37 15.80
C LEU A 435 3.88 -22.35 16.89
N GLY A 436 5.11 -21.82 16.84
CA GLY A 436 5.52 -20.72 17.71
C GLY A 436 5.78 -21.15 19.16
N LEU A 437 6.26 -22.37 19.38
CA LEU A 437 6.72 -22.86 20.69
C LEU A 437 8.05 -22.22 21.08
N ASN A 438 8.01 -20.90 21.23
CA ASN A 438 9.10 -20.01 21.60
C ASN A 438 8.92 -19.53 23.04
N SER A 439 10.04 -19.28 23.72
CA SER A 439 10.05 -18.67 25.06
C SER A 439 9.25 -17.36 25.06
N SER A 440 8.44 -17.16 26.09
CA SER A 440 7.55 -16.00 26.28
C SER A 440 6.45 -15.80 25.22
N ARG A 441 6.38 -16.63 24.16
CA ARG A 441 5.29 -16.61 23.17
C ARG A 441 4.25 -17.70 23.45
N TRP A 442 4.69 -18.88 23.83
CA TRP A 442 3.80 -19.97 24.25
C TRP A 442 4.44 -20.75 25.40
N PRO A 443 3.87 -20.71 26.62
CA PRO A 443 2.70 -19.93 27.02
C PRO A 443 2.98 -18.43 27.01
N ARG A 444 1.93 -17.65 26.71
CA ARG A 444 1.99 -16.19 26.70
C ARG A 444 2.22 -15.65 28.11
N GLY A 445 2.89 -14.50 28.20
CA GLY A 445 3.15 -13.84 29.48
C GLY A 445 1.87 -13.38 30.19
N ILE A 446 1.95 -13.26 31.51
CA ILE A 446 0.93 -12.59 32.33
C ILE A 446 1.34 -11.12 32.46
N ALA A 447 0.40 -10.21 32.24
CA ALA A 447 0.57 -8.79 32.50
C ALA A 447 -0.39 -8.37 33.62
N GLU A 448 0.07 -7.44 34.45
CA GLU A 448 -0.78 -6.78 35.45
C GLU A 448 -1.91 -6.01 34.76
N ASP A 449 -3.04 -5.85 35.45
CA ASP A 449 -4.14 -5.06 34.90
C ASP A 449 -3.79 -3.57 34.87
N ARG A 450 -4.20 -2.90 33.79
CA ARG A 450 -3.83 -1.50 33.53
C ARG A 450 -4.45 -0.53 34.52
N LEU A 451 -5.63 -0.86 35.07
CA LEU A 451 -6.33 0.01 36.01
C LEU A 451 -6.31 -0.54 37.43
N ILE A 452 -6.42 -1.86 37.64
CA ILE A 452 -6.40 -2.49 38.97
C ILE A 452 -5.07 -3.25 39.18
N PRO A 453 -4.03 -2.59 39.70
CA PRO A 453 -2.77 -3.25 40.01
C PRO A 453 -2.90 -4.32 41.10
N ASP A 454 -1.92 -5.23 41.12
CA ASP A 454 -1.81 -6.43 41.96
C ASP A 454 -1.90 -6.12 43.46
N HIS A 455 -1.35 -4.98 43.88
CA HIS A 455 -1.39 -4.54 45.28
C HIS A 455 -2.78 -4.08 45.75
N ILE A 456 -3.73 -3.83 44.84
CA ILE A 456 -5.12 -3.47 45.16
C ILE A 456 -6.00 -4.73 45.16
N ILE A 457 -5.94 -5.49 44.06
CA ILE A 457 -6.53 -6.82 43.97
C ILE A 457 -5.45 -7.75 43.43
N PRO A 458 -5.05 -8.79 44.18
CA PRO A 458 -4.09 -9.77 43.69
C PRO A 458 -4.48 -10.29 42.31
N THR A 459 -3.52 -10.34 41.39
CA THR A 459 -3.72 -10.76 39.99
C THR A 459 -4.44 -12.11 39.89
N PRO A 460 -4.13 -13.14 40.70
CA PRO A 460 -4.86 -14.42 40.65
C PRO A 460 -6.33 -14.33 41.07
N ILE A 461 -6.73 -13.26 41.78
CA ILE A 461 -8.12 -13.01 42.18
C ILE A 461 -8.84 -12.24 41.08
N LEU A 462 -8.20 -11.21 40.50
CA LEU A 462 -8.78 -10.40 39.43
C LEU A 462 -8.87 -11.15 38.09
N ASP A 463 -7.85 -11.95 37.77
CA ASP A 463 -7.79 -12.82 36.60
C ASP A 463 -7.55 -14.27 37.03
N PRO A 464 -8.59 -14.97 37.50
CA PRO A 464 -8.47 -16.34 38.03
C PRO A 464 -8.24 -17.39 36.95
N LEU A 465 -8.33 -17.01 35.67
CA LEU A 465 -8.08 -17.88 34.52
C LEU A 465 -7.07 -17.22 33.57
N PRO A 466 -5.84 -16.94 34.04
CA PRO A 466 -4.89 -16.14 33.28
C PRO A 466 -4.45 -16.87 32.01
N VAL A 467 -4.14 -16.09 30.98
CA VAL A 467 -3.82 -16.59 29.63
C VAL A 467 -2.68 -17.63 29.64
N ASN A 468 -1.68 -17.48 30.51
CA ASN A 468 -0.57 -18.42 30.62
C ASN A 468 -1.01 -19.83 31.05
N LEU A 469 -1.91 -19.91 32.03
CA LEU A 469 -2.45 -21.18 32.52
C LEU A 469 -3.43 -21.78 31.52
N ALA A 470 -4.20 -20.93 30.83
CA ALA A 470 -5.04 -21.37 29.72
C ALA A 470 -4.20 -22.00 28.60
N ASP A 471 -3.11 -21.36 28.18
CA ASP A 471 -2.21 -21.87 27.13
C ASP A 471 -1.59 -23.22 27.48
N ARG A 472 -1.20 -23.42 28.75
CA ARG A 472 -0.66 -24.71 29.25
C ARG A 472 -1.72 -25.80 29.22
N ARG A 473 -2.93 -25.49 29.69
CA ARG A 473 -4.06 -26.42 29.73
C ARG A 473 -4.55 -26.78 28.32
N ASP A 474 -4.56 -25.82 27.41
CA ASP A 474 -4.91 -26.04 26.01
C ASP A 474 -3.86 -26.95 25.35
N PHE A 475 -2.57 -26.71 25.60
CA PHE A 475 -1.48 -27.57 25.12
C PHE A 475 -1.62 -29.02 25.62
N GLU A 476 -1.81 -29.21 26.93
CA GLU A 476 -2.04 -30.54 27.53
C GLU A 476 -3.29 -31.22 26.96
N THR A 477 -4.38 -30.45 26.78
CA THR A 477 -5.63 -30.95 26.20
C THR A 477 -5.43 -31.40 24.76
N ILE A 478 -4.70 -30.63 23.95
CA ILE A 478 -4.41 -30.97 22.56
C ILE A 478 -3.65 -32.30 22.50
N LEU A 479 -2.60 -32.48 23.33
CA LEU A 479 -1.86 -33.74 23.38
C LEU A 479 -2.75 -34.92 23.80
N ALA A 480 -3.62 -34.73 24.79
CA ALA A 480 -4.49 -35.78 25.30
C ALA A 480 -5.68 -36.14 24.38
N THR A 481 -6.02 -35.26 23.43
CA THR A 481 -7.19 -35.43 22.54
C THR A 481 -6.84 -35.70 21.09
N THR A 482 -5.60 -35.43 20.66
CA THR A 482 -5.16 -35.66 19.28
C THR A 482 -5.03 -37.16 19.01
N GLY A 483 -5.70 -37.64 17.96
CA GLY A 483 -5.83 -39.07 17.69
C GLY A 483 -4.57 -39.76 17.15
N ASP A 484 -3.84 -39.12 16.23
CA ASP A 484 -2.78 -39.80 15.47
C ASP A 484 -1.39 -39.15 15.69
N ALA A 485 -1.20 -37.86 15.38
CA ALA A 485 0.12 -37.24 15.44
C ALA A 485 0.09 -35.74 15.79
N VAL A 486 1.10 -35.29 16.54
CA VAL A 486 1.36 -33.90 16.92
C VAL A 486 2.79 -33.50 16.55
N VAL A 487 2.93 -32.46 15.72
CA VAL A 487 4.21 -31.83 15.41
C VAL A 487 4.36 -30.55 16.21
N LEU A 488 5.35 -30.50 17.11
CA LEU A 488 5.71 -29.34 17.92
C LEU A 488 6.77 -28.53 17.18
N SER A 489 6.45 -27.30 16.78
CA SER A 489 7.31 -26.47 15.94
C SER A 489 7.65 -25.14 16.60
N ARG A 490 8.86 -24.65 16.32
CA ARG A 490 9.33 -23.32 16.71
C ARG A 490 10.25 -22.67 15.69
N ALA A 491 10.24 -21.35 15.65
CA ALA A 491 11.21 -20.55 14.91
C ALA A 491 12.51 -20.35 15.71
N ARG A 492 13.66 -20.42 15.05
CA ARG A 492 14.97 -20.14 15.66
C ARG A 492 15.27 -18.64 15.72
N ARG A 493 14.75 -17.85 14.78
CA ARG A 493 14.95 -16.40 14.69
C ARG A 493 13.64 -15.65 14.38
N ASP A 494 13.57 -14.39 14.81
CA ASP A 494 12.52 -13.47 14.39
C ASP A 494 12.82 -12.84 13.01
N SER A 495 11.97 -11.89 12.58
CA SER A 495 12.11 -11.15 11.32
C SER A 495 13.40 -10.33 11.24
N ASP A 496 13.90 -9.85 12.38
CA ASP A 496 15.12 -9.05 12.48
C ASP A 496 16.38 -9.93 12.63
N GLY A 497 16.20 -11.25 12.62
CA GLY A 497 17.27 -12.22 12.76
C GLY A 497 17.73 -12.45 14.21
N ARG A 498 17.04 -11.94 15.23
CA ARG A 498 17.38 -12.20 16.64
C ARG A 498 17.05 -13.64 17.01
N LEU A 499 17.86 -14.24 17.89
CA LEU A 499 17.63 -15.60 18.36
C LEU A 499 16.40 -15.66 19.26
N LEU A 500 15.52 -16.63 19.00
CA LEU A 500 14.35 -16.89 19.85
C LEU A 500 14.62 -18.09 20.76
N GLY A 501 14.35 -17.96 22.06
CA GLY A 501 14.49 -19.06 23.04
C GLY A 501 13.45 -20.17 22.87
N ARG A 502 13.74 -21.38 23.36
CA ARG A 502 12.83 -22.55 23.36
C ARG A 502 11.70 -22.36 24.37
N SER A 503 10.48 -22.80 24.04
CA SER A 503 9.36 -22.79 24.99
C SER A 503 9.59 -23.80 26.13
N PRO A 504 9.12 -23.51 27.36
CA PRO A 504 9.10 -24.49 28.44
C PRO A 504 8.16 -25.68 28.15
N LEU A 505 7.20 -25.56 27.24
CA LEU A 505 6.29 -26.66 26.85
C LEU A 505 6.97 -27.75 26.02
N LEU A 506 8.18 -27.48 25.51
CA LEU A 506 8.99 -28.49 24.80
C LEU A 506 9.78 -29.39 25.76
N ALA A 507 9.78 -29.09 27.07
CA ALA A 507 10.44 -29.91 28.06
C ALA A 507 9.81 -31.31 28.10
N GLY A 508 10.64 -32.35 27.98
CA GLY A 508 10.17 -33.76 28.00
C GLY A 508 9.74 -34.32 26.64
N HIS A 509 9.81 -33.54 25.54
CA HIS A 509 9.44 -33.98 24.19
C HIS A 509 10.64 -34.24 23.25
N GLY A 510 11.79 -34.60 23.81
CA GLY A 510 13.00 -34.97 23.06
C GLY A 510 13.73 -33.82 22.36
N ASP A 511 14.68 -34.18 21.50
CA ASP A 511 15.45 -33.22 20.70
C ASP A 511 14.67 -32.80 19.44
N GLU A 512 14.89 -31.55 19.03
CA GLU A 512 14.24 -30.99 17.85
C GLU A 512 14.97 -31.39 16.57
N THR A 513 14.21 -31.86 15.58
CA THR A 513 14.73 -32.03 14.22
C THR A 513 14.98 -30.66 13.59
N TYR A 514 16.22 -30.42 13.15
CA TYR A 514 16.61 -29.17 12.51
C TYR A 514 16.13 -29.14 11.04
N LEU A 515 15.17 -28.27 10.74
CA LEU A 515 14.74 -28.01 9.36
C LEU A 515 15.60 -26.91 8.73
N ARG A 516 16.31 -27.28 7.65
CA ARG A 516 17.12 -26.37 6.84
C ARG A 516 16.24 -25.64 5.84
N ARG A 517 16.34 -24.31 5.78
CA ARG A 517 15.56 -23.48 4.84
C ARG A 517 15.80 -23.83 3.37
N ASN A 518 17.01 -24.27 3.03
CA ASN A 518 17.42 -24.66 1.70
C ASN A 518 17.32 -26.16 1.44
N ALA A 519 16.67 -26.94 2.33
CA ALA A 519 16.42 -28.34 2.04
C ALA A 519 15.38 -28.46 0.92
N THR A 520 15.62 -29.39 0.00
CA THR A 520 14.63 -29.79 -0.99
C THR A 520 13.51 -30.57 -0.27
N PRO A 521 12.26 -30.08 -0.29
CA PRO A 521 11.17 -30.75 0.40
C PRO A 521 10.75 -32.00 -0.38
N ALA A 522 10.36 -33.04 0.36
CA ALA A 522 9.71 -34.22 -0.22
C ALA A 522 8.38 -33.82 -0.91
N HIS A 523 7.58 -33.00 -0.23
CA HIS A 523 6.36 -32.40 -0.77
C HIS A 523 6.48 -30.88 -0.71
N ALA A 524 6.54 -30.25 -1.88
CA ALA A 524 6.39 -28.80 -1.98
C ALA A 524 4.91 -28.42 -1.74
N PHE A 525 4.67 -27.26 -1.12
CA PHE A 525 3.29 -26.84 -0.86
C PHE A 525 2.62 -26.18 -2.09
N SER A 526 3.42 -25.62 -3.00
CA SER A 526 3.02 -24.98 -4.26
C SER A 526 4.04 -25.26 -5.37
N GLU A 527 3.73 -24.83 -6.60
CA GLU A 527 4.70 -24.83 -7.69
C GLU A 527 5.86 -23.86 -7.44
N SER A 528 5.57 -22.66 -6.95
CA SER A 528 6.58 -21.66 -6.58
C SER A 528 7.58 -22.26 -5.57
N ASP A 529 7.07 -22.92 -4.52
CA ASP A 529 7.87 -23.60 -3.51
C ASP A 529 8.73 -24.72 -4.10
N ARG A 530 8.17 -25.51 -5.03
CA ARG A 530 8.88 -26.58 -5.75
C ARG A 530 10.05 -26.02 -6.53
N LEU A 531 9.82 -25.00 -7.36
CA LEU A 531 10.84 -24.39 -8.20
C LEU A 531 11.94 -23.72 -7.36
N MET A 532 11.57 -23.02 -6.28
CA MET A 532 12.54 -22.42 -5.36
C MET A 532 13.42 -23.46 -4.65
N ALA A 533 12.88 -24.62 -4.31
CA ALA A 533 13.61 -25.65 -3.58
C ALA A 533 14.29 -26.69 -4.48
N ARG A 534 14.04 -26.66 -5.79
CA ARG A 534 14.64 -27.55 -6.80
C ARG A 534 15.28 -26.72 -7.93
N PRO A 535 16.49 -26.19 -7.71
CA PRO A 535 17.15 -25.30 -8.67
C PRO A 535 17.32 -25.89 -10.07
N GLN A 536 17.45 -27.21 -10.21
CA GLN A 536 17.56 -27.88 -11.50
C GLN A 536 16.24 -27.82 -12.29
N GLU A 537 15.10 -27.97 -11.62
CA GLU A 537 13.79 -27.82 -12.27
C GLU A 537 13.55 -26.36 -12.65
N PHE A 538 13.86 -25.41 -11.77
CA PHE A 538 13.79 -23.98 -12.11
C PHE A 538 14.70 -23.61 -13.27
N ALA A 539 15.93 -24.11 -13.32
CA ALA A 539 16.86 -23.81 -14.42
C ALA A 539 16.40 -24.33 -15.79
N ALA A 540 15.49 -25.32 -15.83
CA ALA A 540 14.89 -25.83 -17.06
C ALA A 540 13.61 -25.07 -17.47
N ASP A 541 13.09 -24.18 -16.62
CA ASP A 541 11.93 -23.36 -16.95
C ASP A 541 12.27 -22.39 -18.11
N PRO A 542 11.38 -22.19 -19.11
CA PRO A 542 11.64 -21.30 -20.23
C PRO A 542 11.96 -19.86 -19.82
N GLN A 543 11.28 -19.32 -18.80
CA GLN A 543 11.51 -17.97 -18.31
C GLN A 543 12.85 -17.87 -17.61
N ALA A 544 13.20 -18.86 -16.78
CA ALA A 544 14.50 -18.92 -16.13
C ALA A 544 15.65 -19.06 -17.16
N THR A 545 15.47 -19.90 -18.18
CA THR A 545 16.43 -20.06 -19.28
C THR A 545 16.66 -18.73 -20.00
N SER A 546 15.58 -18.03 -20.34
CA SER A 546 15.65 -16.70 -20.97
C SER A 546 16.34 -15.67 -20.07
N ALA A 547 16.00 -15.61 -18.78
CA ALA A 547 16.60 -14.67 -17.83
C ALA A 547 18.09 -14.96 -17.58
N ILE A 548 18.47 -16.24 -17.45
CA ILE A 548 19.87 -16.66 -17.32
C ILE A 548 20.64 -16.36 -18.61
N GLY A 549 20.02 -16.57 -19.78
CA GLY A 549 20.58 -16.19 -21.08
C GLY A 549 20.92 -14.71 -21.13
N CYS A 550 19.93 -13.84 -20.87
CA CYS A 550 20.13 -12.39 -20.79
C CYS A 550 21.22 -11.99 -19.80
N TRP A 551 21.20 -12.57 -18.58
CA TRP A 551 22.23 -12.31 -17.56
C TRP A 551 23.64 -12.72 -17.99
N ARG A 552 23.78 -13.84 -18.72
CA ARG A 552 25.06 -14.29 -19.27
C ARG A 552 25.52 -13.36 -20.38
N ASP A 553 24.62 -12.96 -21.27
CA ASP A 553 24.92 -12.08 -22.39
C ASP A 553 25.38 -10.70 -21.92
N TRP A 554 24.74 -10.13 -20.90
CA TRP A 554 25.21 -8.89 -20.26
C TRP A 554 26.62 -8.98 -19.67
N ARG A 555 27.11 -10.18 -19.37
CA ARG A 555 28.48 -10.43 -18.88
C ARG A 555 29.51 -10.65 -19.98
N GLN A 556 29.10 -10.77 -21.24
CA GLN A 556 30.01 -10.86 -22.38
C GLN A 556 30.45 -9.46 -22.84
N ALA A 557 31.62 -9.36 -23.44
CA ALA A 557 32.11 -8.10 -24.03
C ALA A 557 31.48 -7.83 -25.41
N GLU A 558 31.20 -8.88 -26.17
CA GLU A 558 30.55 -8.80 -27.47
C GLU A 558 29.10 -8.31 -27.34
N ILE A 559 28.60 -7.66 -28.38
CA ILE A 559 27.20 -7.22 -28.47
C ILE A 559 26.33 -8.41 -28.87
N THR A 560 25.24 -8.59 -28.15
CA THR A 560 24.24 -9.66 -28.33
C THR A 560 22.86 -9.07 -28.63
N ALA A 561 21.87 -9.93 -28.90
CA ALA A 561 20.48 -9.50 -29.05
C ALA A 561 19.91 -8.80 -27.80
N HIS A 562 20.45 -9.10 -26.61
CA HIS A 562 20.02 -8.48 -25.34
C HIS A 562 20.60 -7.09 -25.09
N ASP A 563 21.48 -6.60 -25.99
CA ASP A 563 22.13 -5.29 -25.88
C ASP A 563 21.56 -4.26 -26.86
N GLY A 564 20.48 -4.60 -27.57
CA GLY A 564 19.80 -3.71 -28.52
C GLY A 564 20.07 -3.98 -30.00
N LEU A 565 20.55 -5.18 -30.36
CA LEU A 565 20.60 -5.59 -31.76
C LEU A 565 19.22 -6.00 -32.25
N VAL A 566 18.77 -5.33 -33.30
CA VAL A 566 17.55 -5.68 -34.05
C VAL A 566 17.90 -5.96 -35.50
N ARG A 567 16.99 -6.58 -36.25
CA ARG A 567 17.16 -6.74 -37.69
C ARG A 567 17.23 -5.38 -38.39
N ALA A 568 18.00 -5.31 -39.47
CA ALA A 568 18.04 -4.12 -40.34
C ALA A 568 16.64 -3.79 -40.90
N ASP A 569 16.41 -2.52 -41.17
CA ASP A 569 15.18 -1.94 -41.73
C ASP A 569 13.93 -2.38 -40.96
N HIS A 570 14.05 -2.48 -39.63
CA HIS A 570 12.90 -2.75 -38.79
C HIS A 570 11.88 -1.60 -38.93
N PRO A 571 10.60 -1.86 -39.25
CA PRO A 571 9.61 -0.81 -39.54
C PRO A 571 9.48 0.23 -38.44
N LEU A 572 9.56 -0.20 -37.17
CA LEU A 572 9.53 0.72 -36.02
C LEU A 572 10.72 1.70 -36.03
N MET A 573 11.94 1.23 -36.35
CA MET A 573 13.14 2.07 -36.40
C MET A 573 13.02 3.11 -37.51
N LEU A 574 12.56 2.68 -38.70
CA LEU A 574 12.34 3.58 -39.82
C LEU A 574 11.26 4.62 -39.50
N ALA A 575 10.18 4.22 -38.83
CA ALA A 575 9.11 5.14 -38.42
C ALA A 575 9.62 6.21 -37.42
N ILE A 576 10.36 5.81 -36.38
CA ILE A 576 10.90 6.76 -35.39
C ILE A 576 12.08 7.58 -35.90
N LEU A 577 12.74 7.17 -37.00
CA LEU A 577 13.73 8.00 -37.70
C LEU A 577 13.05 9.01 -38.64
N GLY A 578 11.92 8.64 -39.23
CA GLY A 578 11.15 9.48 -40.17
C GLY A 578 10.26 10.54 -39.53
N ARG A 579 10.03 10.49 -38.21
CA ARG A 579 9.33 11.56 -37.48
C ARG A 579 10.11 12.87 -37.53
N THR A 580 9.41 13.96 -37.27
CA THR A 580 10.05 15.22 -36.88
C THR A 580 10.72 15.08 -35.51
N GLN A 581 11.96 15.54 -35.43
CA GLN A 581 12.86 15.39 -34.30
C GLN A 581 13.03 16.73 -33.57
N SER A 582 13.25 16.69 -32.26
CA SER A 582 13.75 17.83 -31.48
C SER A 582 15.26 17.71 -31.24
N ALA A 583 15.91 18.81 -30.84
CA ALA A 583 17.31 18.78 -30.40
C ALA A 583 17.55 17.74 -29.28
N SER A 584 16.62 17.63 -28.31
CA SER A 584 16.70 16.62 -27.25
C SER A 584 16.58 15.18 -27.76
N SER A 585 15.73 14.94 -28.75
CA SER A 585 15.58 13.61 -29.37
C SER A 585 16.82 13.22 -30.17
N LEU A 586 17.43 14.15 -30.91
CA LEU A 586 18.66 13.91 -31.68
C LEU A 586 19.86 13.71 -30.76
N ARG A 587 19.96 14.48 -29.67
CA ARG A 587 20.94 14.23 -28.60
C ARG A 587 20.78 12.81 -28.06
N ARG A 588 19.54 12.38 -27.77
CA ARG A 588 19.28 11.02 -27.28
C ARG A 588 19.67 9.97 -28.31
N LEU A 589 19.37 10.18 -29.60
CA LEU A 589 19.80 9.30 -30.69
C LEU A 589 21.33 9.16 -30.74
N LEU A 590 22.08 10.26 -30.62
CA LEU A 590 23.54 10.25 -30.73
C LEU A 590 24.24 9.69 -29.48
N ARG A 591 23.69 9.92 -28.29
CA ARG A 591 24.36 9.59 -27.02
C ARG A 591 23.78 8.37 -26.29
N ASN A 592 22.58 7.94 -26.64
CA ASN A 592 21.93 6.75 -26.10
C ASN A 592 20.89 6.19 -27.11
N PRO A 593 21.33 5.64 -28.26
CA PRO A 593 20.43 5.07 -29.27
C PRO A 593 19.45 4.04 -28.70
N LEU A 594 19.88 3.24 -27.72
CA LEU A 594 19.01 2.30 -27.00
C LEU A 594 17.82 3.01 -26.32
N SER A 595 18.08 4.06 -25.54
CA SER A 595 17.04 4.85 -24.87
C SER A 595 16.18 5.64 -25.87
N PHE A 596 16.73 6.07 -27.00
CA PHE A 596 15.95 6.67 -28.10
C PHE A 596 14.85 5.72 -28.59
N VAL A 597 15.17 4.44 -28.77
CA VAL A 597 14.19 3.41 -29.14
C VAL A 597 13.18 3.15 -28.03
N TRP A 598 13.60 3.12 -26.78
CA TRP A 598 12.66 2.93 -25.67
C TRP A 598 11.62 4.04 -25.58
N VAL A 599 12.06 5.30 -25.65
CA VAL A 599 11.16 6.45 -25.54
C VAL A 599 10.28 6.60 -26.77
N TYR A 600 10.86 6.57 -27.97
CA TYR A 600 10.13 6.91 -29.19
C TYR A 600 9.56 5.71 -29.94
N GLY A 601 10.16 4.54 -29.78
CA GLY A 601 9.69 3.28 -30.35
C GLY A 601 8.68 2.57 -29.45
N PHE A 602 9.01 2.37 -28.17
CA PHE A 602 8.11 1.69 -27.22
C PHE A 602 7.18 2.63 -26.45
N GLY A 603 7.39 3.94 -26.53
CA GLY A 603 6.58 4.91 -25.79
C GLY A 603 6.82 4.87 -24.28
N TRP A 604 7.96 4.33 -23.84
CA TRP A 604 8.30 4.27 -22.42
C TRP A 604 8.56 5.66 -21.86
N ARG A 605 8.11 5.88 -20.63
CA ARG A 605 8.28 7.14 -19.89
C ARG A 605 8.66 6.81 -18.46
N GLU A 606 9.42 7.70 -17.84
CA GLU A 606 9.66 7.63 -16.40
C GLU A 606 8.33 7.74 -15.64
N PRO A 607 8.10 6.90 -14.62
CA PRO A 607 6.96 7.08 -13.73
C PRO A 607 7.12 8.40 -12.96
N GLN A 608 6.28 9.39 -13.25
CA GLN A 608 6.29 10.63 -12.47
C GLN A 608 5.68 10.39 -11.08
N SER A 609 6.31 10.95 -10.05
CA SER A 609 5.78 10.90 -8.68
C SER A 609 4.57 11.82 -8.57
N SER A 610 3.42 11.28 -8.15
CA SER A 610 2.21 12.08 -7.87
C SER A 610 2.26 12.81 -6.51
N ALA A 611 3.40 12.79 -5.81
CA ALA A 611 3.55 13.43 -4.51
C ALA A 611 3.91 14.91 -4.69
N GLU A 612 3.33 15.78 -3.85
CA GLU A 612 3.74 17.18 -3.80
C GLU A 612 5.23 17.27 -3.45
N PRO A 613 6.07 17.85 -4.34
CA PRO A 613 7.49 17.87 -4.13
C PRO A 613 7.83 18.83 -2.99
N LEU A 614 8.80 18.47 -2.14
CA LEU A 614 9.30 19.42 -1.15
C LEU A 614 10.04 20.59 -1.82
N VAL A 615 10.71 20.34 -2.95
CA VAL A 615 11.43 21.30 -3.79
C VAL A 615 11.26 20.87 -5.25
N LEU A 616 11.13 21.83 -6.18
CA LEU A 616 11.17 21.53 -7.61
C LEU A 616 12.53 20.92 -7.98
N ASP A 617 12.52 19.95 -8.88
CA ASP A 617 13.74 19.41 -9.47
C ASP A 617 14.37 20.42 -10.44
N ALA A 618 15.56 20.09 -10.97
CA ALA A 618 16.30 21.00 -11.84
C ALA A 618 15.53 21.32 -13.14
N LEU A 619 14.79 20.36 -13.68
CA LEU A 619 13.95 20.54 -14.87
C LEU A 619 12.78 21.47 -14.56
N GLY A 620 12.04 21.24 -13.47
CA GLY A 620 10.93 22.10 -13.05
C GLY A 620 11.37 23.54 -12.76
N ILE A 621 12.55 23.75 -12.19
CA ILE A 621 13.14 25.09 -12.03
C ILE A 621 13.45 25.72 -13.39
N GLY A 622 14.02 24.95 -14.31
CA GLY A 622 14.28 25.39 -15.69
C GLY A 622 13.01 25.88 -16.37
N ASP A 623 12.01 25.01 -16.47
CA ASP A 623 10.70 25.31 -17.06
C ASP A 623 10.08 26.59 -16.47
N LEU A 624 10.11 26.74 -15.14
CA LEU A 624 9.57 27.91 -14.45
C LEU A 624 10.28 29.19 -14.89
N VAL A 625 11.61 29.19 -14.96
CA VAL A 625 12.39 30.36 -15.41
C VAL A 625 12.09 30.70 -16.87
N HIS A 626 12.00 29.71 -17.75
CA HIS A 626 11.68 29.93 -19.17
C HIS A 626 10.28 30.54 -19.36
N MET A 627 9.27 30.03 -18.64
CA MET A 627 7.93 30.59 -18.68
C MET A 627 7.89 32.07 -18.23
N VAL A 628 8.64 32.41 -17.17
CA VAL A 628 8.74 33.79 -16.69
C VAL A 628 9.46 34.70 -17.70
N LEU A 629 10.56 34.21 -18.29
CA LEU A 629 11.33 34.93 -19.29
C LEU A 629 10.50 35.28 -20.53
N ASP A 630 9.85 34.27 -21.09
CA ASP A 630 9.03 34.40 -22.29
C ASP A 630 7.87 35.39 -22.09
N ARG A 631 7.16 35.26 -20.97
CA ARG A 631 6.07 36.18 -20.60
C ARG A 631 6.57 37.62 -20.42
N ALA A 632 7.67 37.81 -19.69
CA ALA A 632 8.22 39.14 -19.45
C ALA A 632 8.73 39.80 -20.74
N LEU A 633 9.37 39.02 -21.62
CA LEU A 633 9.86 39.50 -22.91
C LEU A 633 8.72 40.02 -23.79
N ARG A 634 7.62 39.27 -23.89
CA ARG A 634 6.44 39.70 -24.64
C ARG A 634 5.84 41.00 -24.11
N ASP A 635 5.72 41.12 -22.79
CA ASP A 635 5.19 42.33 -22.15
C ASP A 635 6.09 43.55 -22.44
N LEU A 636 7.42 43.37 -22.51
CA LEU A 636 8.38 44.43 -22.83
C LEU A 636 8.34 44.83 -24.30
N GLU A 637 8.24 43.87 -25.22
CA GLU A 637 8.12 44.13 -26.65
C GLU A 637 6.81 44.86 -26.99
N ALA A 638 5.70 44.52 -26.32
CA ALA A 638 4.45 45.26 -26.44
C ALA A 638 4.53 46.70 -25.89
N ALA A 639 5.47 46.98 -24.98
CA ALA A 639 5.62 48.25 -24.27
C ALA A 639 6.78 49.14 -24.80
N GLY A 640 7.26 48.86 -26.01
CA GLY A 640 8.27 49.71 -26.69
C GLY A 640 9.57 49.00 -27.05
N GLY A 641 9.70 47.70 -26.75
CA GLY A 641 10.88 46.90 -27.14
C GLY A 641 11.88 46.72 -26.00
N LEU A 642 12.44 45.52 -25.87
CA LEU A 642 13.44 45.20 -24.86
C LEU A 642 14.71 46.06 -25.02
N ALA A 643 15.13 46.30 -26.25
CA ALA A 643 16.37 47.04 -26.55
C ALA A 643 16.38 48.49 -26.01
N SER A 644 15.21 49.09 -25.78
CA SER A 644 15.06 50.44 -25.22
C SER A 644 14.54 50.47 -23.78
N ALA A 645 14.28 49.31 -23.17
CA ALA A 645 13.74 49.23 -21.82
C ALA A 645 14.82 49.52 -20.76
N ALA A 646 14.51 50.38 -19.79
CA ALA A 646 15.35 50.58 -18.61
C ALA A 646 15.30 49.35 -17.69
N THR A 647 16.37 49.13 -16.91
CA THR A 647 16.48 48.00 -15.97
C THR A 647 15.26 47.88 -15.05
N GLU A 648 14.77 49.01 -14.51
CA GLU A 648 13.60 49.04 -13.63
C GLU A 648 12.32 48.60 -14.34
N ALA A 649 12.19 48.89 -15.64
CA ALA A 649 11.07 48.44 -16.45
C ALA A 649 11.12 46.93 -16.70
N ILE A 650 12.32 46.38 -16.92
CA ILE A 650 12.55 44.93 -17.07
C ILE A 650 12.22 44.19 -15.77
N GLU A 651 12.71 44.66 -14.63
CA GLU A 651 12.41 44.07 -13.32
C GLU A 651 10.90 44.09 -13.02
N ALA A 652 10.23 45.20 -13.32
CA ALA A 652 8.78 45.31 -13.14
C ALA A 652 8.00 44.35 -14.05
N ALA A 653 8.44 44.14 -15.30
CA ALA A 653 7.85 43.17 -16.21
C ALA A 653 8.04 41.73 -15.73
N VAL A 654 9.25 41.37 -15.29
CA VAL A 654 9.56 40.05 -14.71
C VAL A 654 8.73 39.78 -13.46
N GLY A 655 8.55 40.77 -12.58
CA GLY A 655 7.71 40.65 -11.40
C GLY A 655 6.25 40.30 -11.73
N ARG A 656 5.66 40.99 -12.72
CA ARG A 656 4.29 40.69 -13.21
C ARG A 656 4.22 39.31 -13.86
N ALA A 657 5.19 38.97 -14.70
CA ALA A 657 5.27 37.68 -15.38
C ALA A 657 5.36 36.52 -14.38
N ALA A 658 6.22 36.62 -13.37
CA ALA A 658 6.36 35.60 -12.33
C ALA A 658 5.06 35.39 -11.53
N GLN A 659 4.29 36.45 -11.26
CA GLN A 659 3.01 36.32 -10.57
C GLN A 659 1.95 35.62 -11.44
N ALA A 660 1.90 35.93 -12.73
CA ALA A 660 1.00 35.26 -13.67
C ALA A 660 1.35 33.78 -13.83
N VAL A 661 2.63 33.47 -14.08
CA VAL A 661 3.12 32.10 -14.21
C VAL A 661 2.91 31.29 -12.93
N ALA A 662 3.12 31.88 -11.75
CA ALA A 662 2.82 31.22 -10.48
C ALA A 662 1.34 30.80 -10.39
N THR A 663 0.43 31.70 -10.78
CA THR A 663 -1.02 31.44 -10.77
C THR A 663 -1.37 30.26 -11.65
N ASP A 664 -0.80 30.20 -12.85
CA ASP A 664 -1.01 29.09 -13.80
C ASP A 664 -0.40 27.80 -13.24
N TRP A 665 0.86 27.84 -12.77
CA TRP A 665 1.58 26.67 -12.26
C TRP A 665 0.88 26.04 -11.05
N GLU A 666 0.43 26.83 -10.08
CA GLU A 666 -0.34 26.38 -8.91
C GLU A 666 -1.70 25.77 -9.27
N SER A 667 -2.18 26.02 -10.49
CA SER A 667 -3.44 25.47 -10.98
C SER A 667 -3.29 24.14 -11.73
N GLU A 668 -2.10 23.86 -12.26
CA GLU A 668 -1.87 22.74 -13.17
C GLU A 668 -0.86 21.72 -12.65
N ARG A 669 0.07 22.14 -11.80
CA ARG A 669 1.23 21.36 -11.37
C ARG A 669 1.33 21.30 -9.84
N PRO A 670 1.94 20.24 -9.28
CA PRO A 670 2.23 20.18 -7.86
C PRO A 670 3.29 21.24 -7.52
N VAL A 671 3.07 21.98 -6.44
CA VAL A 671 4.00 23.01 -5.96
C VAL A 671 4.55 22.64 -4.57
N PRO A 672 5.77 23.09 -4.24
CA PRO A 672 6.28 23.02 -2.88
C PRO A 672 5.39 23.71 -1.84
N PRO A 673 5.59 23.42 -0.54
CA PRO A 673 4.97 24.19 0.54
C PRO A 673 5.20 25.69 0.36
N ALA A 674 4.19 26.51 0.70
CA ALA A 674 4.12 27.93 0.35
C ALA A 674 5.41 28.73 0.59
N VAL A 675 6.12 28.47 1.69
CA VAL A 675 7.39 29.15 2.01
C VAL A 675 8.51 28.81 1.01
N ILE A 676 8.65 27.53 0.67
CA ILE A 676 9.64 27.06 -0.31
C ILE A 676 9.24 27.53 -1.71
N TRP A 677 7.95 27.48 -2.02
CA TRP A 677 7.43 27.96 -3.30
C TRP A 677 7.69 29.45 -3.50
N GLY A 678 7.43 30.29 -2.50
CA GLY A 678 7.74 31.72 -2.54
C GLY A 678 9.22 31.99 -2.85
N ARG A 679 10.14 31.27 -2.17
CA ARG A 679 11.57 31.36 -2.47
C ARG A 679 11.92 30.90 -3.89
N THR A 680 11.29 29.83 -4.36
CA THR A 680 11.50 29.30 -5.73
C THR A 680 11.10 30.32 -6.78
N LEU A 681 9.98 31.02 -6.57
CA LEU A 681 9.54 32.13 -7.42
C LEU A 681 10.50 33.32 -7.38
N ASP A 682 11.03 33.67 -6.21
CA ASP A 682 12.04 34.72 -6.07
C ASP A 682 13.33 34.39 -6.83
N ASP A 683 13.82 33.16 -6.70
CA ASP A 683 14.99 32.68 -7.45
C ASP A 683 14.72 32.72 -8.97
N ALA A 684 13.51 32.35 -9.41
CA ALA A 684 13.12 32.43 -10.82
C ALA A 684 13.07 33.87 -11.34
N ARG A 685 12.53 34.82 -10.55
CA ARG A 685 12.53 36.26 -10.88
C ARG A 685 13.95 36.79 -11.04
N VAL A 686 14.85 36.46 -10.11
CA VAL A 686 16.25 36.92 -10.16
C VAL A 686 16.96 36.39 -11.40
N LEU A 687 16.79 35.09 -11.71
CA LEU A 687 17.41 34.49 -12.91
C LEU A 687 16.83 35.08 -14.20
N ALA A 688 15.50 35.24 -14.28
CA ALA A 688 14.85 35.80 -15.45
C ALA A 688 15.27 37.25 -15.69
N GLY A 689 15.31 38.08 -14.63
CA GLY A 689 15.80 39.45 -14.69
C GLY A 689 17.24 39.53 -15.21
N ARG A 690 18.15 38.71 -14.66
CA ARG A 690 19.54 38.64 -15.13
C ARG A 690 19.66 38.26 -16.60
N ALA A 691 18.84 37.32 -17.09
CA ALA A 691 18.90 36.88 -18.48
C ALA A 691 18.38 37.93 -19.48
N LEU A 692 17.41 38.77 -19.08
CA LEU A 692 16.91 39.86 -19.92
C LEU A 692 17.79 41.12 -19.86
N ILE A 693 18.40 41.40 -18.71
CA ILE A 693 19.32 42.54 -18.50
C ILE A 693 20.68 42.29 -19.17
N TYR A 694 21.08 41.03 -19.37
CA TYR A 694 22.37 40.69 -19.96
C TYR A 694 22.57 41.43 -21.30
N GLY A 695 23.59 42.28 -21.33
CA GLY A 695 23.85 43.21 -22.42
C GLY A 695 24.86 42.65 -23.42
N ASP A 696 24.39 42.29 -24.61
CA ASP A 696 25.24 42.12 -25.79
C ASP A 696 25.19 43.35 -26.71
N ASP A 697 26.00 43.34 -27.76
CA ASP A 697 25.99 44.29 -28.87
C ASP A 697 24.55 44.66 -29.28
N ALA A 698 24.15 45.89 -28.98
CA ALA A 698 22.83 46.40 -29.32
C ALA A 698 22.64 46.37 -30.85
N LEU A 699 21.81 45.46 -31.33
CA LEU A 699 21.38 45.44 -32.73
C LEU A 699 20.50 46.67 -32.99
N PRO A 700 20.85 47.56 -33.93
CA PRO A 700 20.06 48.75 -34.22
C PRO A 700 18.63 48.39 -34.64
N GLY A 701 17.64 48.97 -33.95
CA GLY A 701 16.22 48.77 -34.24
C GLY A 701 15.75 47.32 -34.12
N ALA A 702 16.42 46.50 -33.28
CA ALA A 702 16.09 45.10 -33.18
C ALA A 702 14.78 44.82 -32.45
N ARG A 703 14.11 43.75 -32.89
CA ARG A 703 12.93 43.18 -32.24
C ARG A 703 13.28 41.83 -31.64
N ALA A 704 12.93 41.63 -30.37
CA ALA A 704 13.15 40.37 -29.67
C ALA A 704 11.89 39.49 -29.73
N TYR A 705 12.11 38.18 -29.81
CA TYR A 705 11.05 37.17 -29.80
C TYR A 705 11.42 36.07 -28.80
N GLY A 706 10.46 35.66 -27.98
CA GLY A 706 10.62 34.60 -26.98
C GLY A 706 9.91 33.32 -27.38
N GLU A 707 10.49 32.17 -27.02
CA GLU A 707 9.94 30.82 -27.25
C GLU A 707 9.44 30.63 -28.70
N VAL A 708 10.29 30.97 -29.67
CA VAL A 708 9.93 31.06 -31.09
C VAL A 708 9.77 29.67 -31.71
N PRO A 709 8.56 29.28 -32.14
CA PRO A 709 8.33 27.99 -32.79
C PRO A 709 8.95 27.92 -34.18
N PHE A 710 9.43 26.74 -34.57
CA PHE A 710 9.89 26.45 -35.93
C PHE A 710 9.58 25.00 -36.33
N GLY A 711 9.59 24.72 -37.65
CA GLY A 711 9.54 23.34 -38.16
C GLY A 711 8.18 22.65 -38.02
N GLY A 712 7.09 23.41 -37.89
CA GLY A 712 5.74 22.90 -37.66
C GLY A 712 5.35 22.79 -36.19
N SER A 713 6.16 23.27 -35.24
CA SER A 713 5.76 23.41 -33.83
C SER A 713 4.59 24.39 -33.68
N GLU A 714 3.59 24.03 -32.86
CA GLU A 714 2.47 24.92 -32.57
C GLU A 714 2.94 26.14 -31.76
N PRO A 715 2.50 27.37 -32.11
CA PRO A 715 2.77 28.55 -31.31
C PRO A 715 2.22 28.41 -29.89
N LYS A 716 3.06 28.66 -28.87
CA LYS A 716 2.63 28.65 -27.46
C LYS A 716 1.69 29.81 -27.12
N THR A 717 1.68 30.87 -27.93
CA THR A 717 0.84 32.05 -27.78
C THR A 717 0.46 32.64 -29.13
N ASN A 718 -0.53 33.53 -29.14
CA ASN A 718 -0.94 34.30 -30.33
C ASN A 718 0.00 35.49 -30.64
N ALA A 719 1.23 35.49 -30.11
CA ALA A 719 2.20 36.55 -30.37
C ALA A 719 2.69 36.49 -31.82
N ASP A 720 3.05 37.66 -32.37
CA ASP A 720 3.69 37.73 -33.68
C ASP A 720 4.99 36.91 -33.68
N VAL A 721 5.14 36.08 -34.70
CA VAL A 721 6.33 35.27 -34.97
C VAL A 721 7.05 35.80 -36.21
N PRO A 722 8.39 35.67 -36.29
CA PRO A 722 9.17 36.28 -37.36
C PRO A 722 9.06 35.59 -38.73
N TRP A 723 8.40 34.43 -38.80
CA TRP A 723 8.26 33.61 -40.02
C TRP A 723 7.00 32.76 -39.99
N ASP A 724 6.69 32.11 -41.11
CA ASP A 724 5.66 31.06 -41.16
C ASP A 724 6.15 29.80 -40.44
N VAL A 725 5.50 29.48 -39.32
CA VAL A 725 5.86 28.37 -38.42
C VAL A 725 5.58 27.00 -39.02
N SER A 726 4.72 26.92 -40.05
CA SER A 726 4.38 25.68 -40.73
C SER A 726 5.47 25.19 -41.69
N LEU A 727 6.44 26.06 -42.01
CA LEU A 727 7.55 25.72 -42.88
C LEU A 727 8.42 24.62 -42.23
N PRO A 728 8.66 23.50 -42.93
CA PRO A 728 9.51 22.43 -42.41
C PRO A 728 10.97 22.89 -42.40
N VAL A 729 11.71 22.50 -41.36
CA VAL A 729 13.16 22.70 -41.29
C VAL A 729 13.83 21.35 -41.48
N THR A 730 14.35 21.09 -42.68
CA THR A 730 15.00 19.82 -43.04
C THR A 730 16.51 19.97 -42.96
N ILE A 731 17.18 19.12 -42.17
CA ILE A 731 18.66 19.10 -42.13
C ILE A 731 19.16 18.44 -43.43
N PRO A 732 19.95 19.14 -44.25
CA PRO A 732 20.42 18.65 -45.54
C PRO A 732 21.07 17.28 -45.44
N ASP A 733 20.82 16.40 -46.40
CA ASP A 733 21.48 15.10 -46.55
C ASP A 733 21.42 14.14 -45.33
N THR A 734 20.52 14.37 -44.37
CA THR A 734 20.26 13.46 -43.24
C THR A 734 18.88 12.82 -43.30
N GLY A 735 17.94 13.45 -44.02
CA GLY A 735 16.53 13.07 -44.04
C GLY A 735 15.78 13.34 -42.73
N PHE A 736 16.36 14.11 -41.80
CA PHE A 736 15.68 14.54 -40.58
C PHE A 736 15.00 15.89 -40.77
N ASN A 737 13.75 15.96 -40.33
CA ASN A 737 13.07 17.22 -40.10
C ASN A 737 13.20 17.56 -38.61
N ILE A 738 13.46 18.83 -38.31
CA ILE A 738 13.53 19.31 -36.93
C ILE A 738 12.43 20.31 -36.63
N ALA A 739 11.97 20.29 -35.38
CA ALA A 739 11.04 21.25 -34.83
C ALA A 739 11.39 21.52 -33.36
N GLY A 740 11.03 22.70 -32.88
CA GLY A 740 11.28 23.10 -31.50
C GLY A 740 10.86 24.52 -31.21
N TYR A 741 11.42 25.06 -30.14
CA TYR A 741 11.24 26.42 -29.67
C TYR A 741 12.62 27.02 -29.41
N ILE A 742 12.88 28.20 -29.96
CA ILE A 742 14.10 28.98 -29.69
C ILE A 742 13.80 29.89 -28.50
N ASP A 743 14.57 29.79 -27.41
CA ASP A 743 14.24 30.50 -26.17
C ASP A 743 14.19 32.02 -26.39
N ARG A 744 15.19 32.60 -27.06
CA ARG A 744 15.18 34.00 -27.50
C ARG A 744 15.84 34.18 -28.87
N LEU A 745 15.20 34.98 -29.71
CA LEU A 745 15.69 35.42 -31.01
C LEU A 745 15.58 36.94 -31.14
N ASP A 746 16.68 37.65 -31.33
CA ASP A 746 16.67 39.08 -31.68
C ASP A 746 16.99 39.24 -33.16
N ILE A 747 16.19 40.01 -33.91
CA ILE A 747 16.43 40.30 -35.35
C ILE A 747 16.64 41.81 -35.51
N SER A 748 17.71 42.22 -36.21
CA SER A 748 18.00 43.64 -36.49
C SER A 748 16.91 44.29 -37.33
N GLY A 749 16.76 45.63 -37.24
CA GLY A 749 15.71 46.35 -37.97
C GLY A 749 15.82 46.26 -39.50
N ASP A 750 17.01 45.94 -40.03
CA ASP A 750 17.24 45.68 -41.46
C ASP A 750 17.10 44.20 -41.86
N GLY A 751 16.83 43.32 -40.90
CA GLY A 751 16.67 41.87 -41.11
C GLY A 751 17.96 41.10 -41.41
N LYS A 752 19.14 41.74 -41.38
CA LYS A 752 20.41 41.13 -41.83
C LYS A 752 21.22 40.46 -40.72
N ARG A 753 20.88 40.68 -39.45
CA ARG A 753 21.56 40.08 -38.29
C ARG A 753 20.54 39.46 -37.35
N ALA A 754 20.83 38.26 -36.87
CA ALA A 754 20.03 37.55 -35.88
C ALA A 754 20.90 37.06 -34.71
N LEU A 755 20.42 37.25 -33.48
CA LEU A 755 21.02 36.70 -32.27
C LEU A 755 20.11 35.63 -31.68
N VAL A 756 20.64 34.43 -31.53
CA VAL A 756 19.97 33.27 -30.95
C VAL A 756 20.54 33.02 -29.57
N ARG A 757 19.70 33.04 -28.53
CA ARG A 757 20.11 32.69 -27.18
C ARG A 757 19.30 31.52 -26.66
N ASP A 758 20.00 30.54 -26.13
CA ASP A 758 19.44 29.43 -25.36
C ASP A 758 19.82 29.61 -23.88
N TYR A 759 18.82 29.60 -23.01
CA TYR A 759 18.99 29.89 -21.60
C TYR A 759 19.28 28.62 -20.80
N LYS A 760 20.30 28.65 -19.94
CA LYS A 760 20.69 27.54 -19.07
C LYS A 760 20.68 27.94 -17.60
N THR A 761 19.79 27.33 -16.82
CA THR A 761 19.65 27.56 -15.37
C THR A 761 20.65 26.76 -14.51
N GLY A 762 21.40 25.86 -15.14
CA GLY A 762 22.43 25.03 -14.52
C GLY A 762 23.75 25.76 -14.24
N ARG A 763 24.80 25.00 -13.90
CA ARG A 763 26.16 25.53 -13.82
C ARG A 763 26.80 25.59 -15.21
N PRO A 764 27.60 26.62 -15.53
CA PRO A 764 28.35 26.67 -16.77
C PRO A 764 29.39 25.53 -16.84
N PRO A 765 29.76 25.07 -18.05
CA PRO A 765 30.88 24.16 -18.25
C PRO A 765 32.20 24.82 -17.81
N ARG A 766 33.24 24.00 -17.56
CA ARG A 766 34.55 24.48 -17.07
C ARG A 766 35.45 25.11 -18.16
N GLY A 767 35.01 25.12 -19.41
CA GLY A 767 35.71 25.69 -20.56
C GLY A 767 34.76 25.90 -21.74
N ASP A 768 35.28 26.43 -22.85
CA ASP A 768 34.52 26.62 -24.08
C ASP A 768 34.11 25.27 -24.67
N ILE A 769 32.85 25.15 -25.08
CA ILE A 769 32.28 23.92 -25.66
C ILE A 769 31.67 24.23 -27.03
N ARG A 770 31.86 23.35 -28.02
CA ARG A 770 31.11 23.40 -29.29
C ARG A 770 29.98 22.36 -29.25
N LEU A 771 30.32 21.06 -29.16
CA LEU A 771 29.33 19.96 -29.15
C LEU A 771 29.25 19.21 -27.82
N ASN A 772 30.25 19.33 -26.94
CA ASN A 772 30.31 18.70 -25.62
C ASN A 772 30.00 17.18 -25.66
N GLY A 773 30.67 16.47 -26.56
CA GLY A 773 30.42 15.06 -26.87
C GLY A 773 29.07 14.78 -27.53
N GLY A 774 28.43 15.77 -28.14
CA GLY A 774 27.05 15.70 -28.63
C GLY A 774 25.98 15.93 -27.55
N ARG A 775 26.35 16.45 -26.37
CA ARG A 775 25.38 16.89 -25.34
C ARG A 775 24.74 18.22 -25.67
N GLU A 776 25.45 19.04 -26.44
CA GLU A 776 25.01 20.37 -26.86
C GLU A 776 24.82 20.33 -28.38
N LEU A 777 23.56 20.40 -28.81
CA LEU A 777 23.19 20.52 -30.22
C LEU A 777 22.27 21.71 -30.46
N GLN A 778 21.78 22.35 -29.39
CA GLN A 778 20.68 23.30 -29.45
C GLN A 778 21.12 24.58 -30.16
N ARG A 779 22.27 25.16 -29.79
CA ARG A 779 22.75 26.39 -30.45
C ARG A 779 22.91 26.21 -31.96
N CYS A 780 23.55 25.12 -32.39
CA CYS A 780 23.79 24.87 -33.80
C CYS A 780 22.47 24.60 -34.55
N LEU A 781 21.58 23.78 -34.00
CA LEU A 781 20.29 23.49 -34.63
C LEU A 781 19.36 24.71 -34.67
N TYR A 782 19.39 25.58 -33.66
CA TYR A 782 18.63 26.82 -33.66
C TYR A 782 19.21 27.84 -34.65
N ALA A 783 20.54 27.98 -34.72
CA ALA A 783 21.18 28.81 -35.73
C ALA A 783 20.83 28.33 -37.16
N PHE A 784 20.84 27.02 -37.38
CA PHE A 784 20.42 26.43 -38.64
C PHE A 784 18.96 26.72 -38.96
N ALA A 785 18.04 26.52 -38.00
CA ALA A 785 16.63 26.81 -38.19
C ALA A 785 16.38 28.28 -38.58
N VAL A 786 17.07 29.21 -37.91
CA VAL A 786 17.02 30.65 -38.23
C VAL A 786 17.52 30.91 -39.64
N LYS A 787 18.65 30.31 -40.04
CA LYS A 787 19.19 30.45 -41.40
C LYS A 787 18.25 29.90 -42.46
N ALA A 788 17.69 28.71 -42.22
CA ALA A 788 16.76 28.06 -43.14
C ALA A 788 15.45 28.86 -43.33
N LEU A 789 15.01 29.61 -42.32
CA LEU A 789 13.74 30.35 -42.34
C LEU A 789 13.88 31.82 -42.75
N LEU A 790 15.01 32.48 -42.44
CA LEU A 790 15.26 33.89 -42.79
C LEU A 790 16.11 34.06 -44.07
N GLY A 791 16.80 33.02 -44.51
CA GLY A 791 17.62 33.01 -45.72
C GLY A 791 19.13 33.09 -45.46
N ASP A 792 19.91 32.79 -46.51
CA ASP A 792 21.36 32.63 -46.42
C ASP A 792 22.14 33.93 -46.18
N ASP A 793 21.54 35.09 -46.47
CA ASP A 793 22.16 36.41 -46.35
C ASP A 793 22.15 36.97 -44.91
N VAL A 794 21.58 36.24 -43.94
CA VAL A 794 21.49 36.66 -42.52
C VAL A 794 22.71 36.20 -41.74
N ALA A 795 23.40 37.14 -41.10
CA ALA A 795 24.49 36.83 -40.17
C ALA A 795 23.93 36.42 -38.79
N ILE A 796 24.29 35.22 -38.33
CA ILE A 796 23.72 34.61 -37.11
C ILE A 796 24.79 34.46 -36.04
N SER A 797 24.51 34.94 -34.83
CA SER A 797 25.27 34.63 -33.61
C SER A 797 24.41 33.74 -32.73
N ALA A 798 24.92 32.59 -32.29
CA ALA A 798 24.17 31.68 -31.42
C ALA A 798 24.95 31.39 -30.14
N SER A 799 24.28 31.49 -28.99
CA SER A 799 24.96 31.38 -27.69
C SER A 799 24.16 30.65 -26.61
N LEU A 800 24.89 30.14 -25.61
CA LEU A 800 24.33 29.61 -24.36
C LEU A 800 24.55 30.65 -23.28
N LEU A 801 23.47 31.21 -22.75
CA LEU A 801 23.54 32.12 -21.62
C LEU A 801 23.24 31.39 -20.32
N TYR A 802 24.14 31.51 -19.34
CA TYR A 802 23.96 31.00 -17.98
C TYR A 802 23.63 32.16 -17.03
N PRO A 803 22.37 32.46 -16.69
CA PRO A 803 22.03 33.67 -15.93
C PRO A 803 22.47 33.63 -14.45
N ARG A 804 22.74 32.41 -13.92
CA ARG A 804 23.17 32.21 -12.54
C ARG A 804 24.60 32.71 -12.30
N GLU A 805 25.48 32.42 -13.25
CA GLU A 805 26.87 32.87 -13.33
C GLU A 805 26.99 33.49 -14.72
N PRO A 806 26.87 34.83 -14.89
CA PRO A 806 26.57 35.51 -16.16
C PRO A 806 27.67 35.29 -17.21
N VAL A 807 27.66 34.08 -17.78
CA VAL A 807 28.61 33.53 -18.74
C VAL A 807 27.80 33.26 -19.99
N ASP A 808 28.29 33.82 -21.10
CA ASP A 808 27.72 33.64 -22.42
C ASP A 808 28.74 32.91 -23.30
N LEU A 809 28.34 31.73 -23.78
CA LEU A 809 29.19 30.89 -24.63
C LEU A 809 28.70 31.00 -26.07
N GLN A 810 29.38 31.81 -26.87
CA GLN A 810 29.11 31.96 -28.30
C GLN A 810 29.58 30.73 -29.08
N LEU A 811 28.88 30.39 -30.16
CA LEU A 811 29.25 29.33 -31.08
C LEU A 811 30.10 29.90 -32.22
N ASP A 812 31.39 29.56 -32.23
CA ASP A 812 32.29 29.90 -33.33
C ASP A 812 31.95 29.09 -34.58
N ASP A 813 31.83 29.77 -35.73
CA ASP A 813 31.53 29.21 -37.05
C ASP A 813 30.35 28.20 -37.06
N PRO A 814 29.10 28.67 -36.89
CA PRO A 814 27.91 27.81 -36.84
C PRO A 814 27.74 26.92 -38.09
N GLU A 815 28.26 27.33 -39.26
CA GLU A 815 28.14 26.59 -40.51
C GLU A 815 29.08 25.39 -40.57
N ALA A 816 30.32 25.55 -40.11
CA ALA A 816 31.26 24.44 -39.97
C ALA A 816 30.74 23.41 -38.96
N VAL A 817 30.20 23.87 -37.82
CA VAL A 817 29.62 23.00 -36.79
C VAL A 817 28.40 22.23 -37.32
N LEU A 818 27.55 22.88 -38.13
CA LEU A 818 26.39 22.24 -38.75
C LEU A 818 26.78 21.13 -39.72
N THR A 819 27.84 21.37 -40.51
CA THR A 819 28.38 20.35 -41.43
C THR A 819 28.87 19.13 -40.66
N GLU A 820 29.53 19.36 -39.52
CA GLU A 820 30.00 18.30 -38.62
C GLU A 820 28.83 17.48 -38.04
N ILE A 821 27.82 18.14 -37.47
CA ILE A 821 26.59 17.50 -36.95
C ILE A 821 25.86 16.71 -38.04
N THR A 822 25.76 17.26 -39.26
CA THR A 822 25.12 16.61 -40.40
C THR A 822 25.77 15.26 -40.71
N GLY A 823 27.10 15.17 -40.63
CA GLY A 823 27.84 13.92 -40.75
C GLY A 823 27.43 12.91 -39.68
N TYR A 824 27.47 13.30 -38.40
CA TYR A 824 27.10 12.41 -37.29
C TYR A 824 25.64 11.95 -37.34
N LEU A 825 24.70 12.83 -37.70
CA LEU A 825 23.29 12.49 -37.83
C LEU A 825 23.02 11.51 -38.97
N ARG A 826 23.69 11.67 -40.12
CA ARG A 826 23.61 10.72 -41.24
C ARG A 826 24.13 9.35 -40.83
N ALA A 827 25.27 9.31 -40.13
CA ALA A 827 25.81 8.07 -39.57
C ALA A 827 24.82 7.42 -38.58
N ALA A 828 24.20 8.22 -37.70
CA ALA A 828 23.28 7.72 -36.67
C ALA A 828 22.01 7.12 -37.28
N ARG A 829 21.46 7.77 -38.31
CA ARG A 829 20.33 7.23 -39.08
C ARG A 829 20.68 5.90 -39.73
N THR A 830 21.85 5.82 -40.37
CA THR A 830 22.31 4.60 -41.05
C THR A 830 22.54 3.46 -40.05
N SER A 831 23.20 3.76 -38.94
CA SER A 831 23.50 2.80 -37.87
C SER A 831 22.23 2.24 -37.23
N LEU A 832 21.28 3.11 -36.87
CA LEU A 832 20.01 2.67 -36.27
C LEU A 832 19.11 1.93 -37.27
N ALA A 833 19.05 2.36 -38.53
CA ALA A 833 18.36 1.62 -39.60
C ALA A 833 18.99 0.23 -39.84
N GLY A 834 20.32 0.13 -39.73
CA GLY A 834 21.06 -1.13 -39.74
C GLY A 834 20.83 -2.02 -38.50
N GLY A 835 20.05 -1.55 -37.52
CA GLY A 835 19.60 -2.30 -36.35
C GLY A 835 20.49 -2.18 -35.11
N ALA A 836 21.37 -1.18 -35.05
CA ALA A 836 22.24 -0.92 -33.91
C ALA A 836 21.60 0.05 -32.89
N ALA A 837 20.60 -0.42 -32.14
CA ALA A 837 20.02 0.35 -31.02
C ALA A 837 20.86 0.15 -29.74
N LEU A 838 22.12 0.55 -29.77
CA LEU A 838 23.13 0.19 -28.78
C LEU A 838 23.28 1.20 -27.64
N PRO A 839 23.86 0.80 -26.49
CA PRO A 839 24.20 1.73 -25.43
C PRO A 839 25.25 2.77 -25.90
N GLY A 840 25.10 4.00 -25.44
CA GLY A 840 26.06 5.09 -25.64
C GLY A 840 26.51 5.71 -24.32
N PRO A 841 27.28 6.81 -24.33
CA PRO A 841 27.90 7.38 -23.14
C PRO A 841 26.93 7.89 -22.08
N ASP A 842 25.67 8.18 -22.45
CA ASP A 842 24.63 8.56 -21.48
C ASP A 842 23.84 7.36 -20.94
N THR A 843 24.11 6.13 -21.40
CA THR A 843 23.39 4.93 -20.94
C THR A 843 23.74 4.56 -19.50
N GLY A 844 22.72 4.44 -18.64
CA GLY A 844 22.87 4.03 -17.24
C GLY A 844 23.54 5.07 -16.34
N GLY A 845 23.61 6.34 -16.79
CA GLY A 845 24.03 7.48 -15.97
C GLY A 845 22.88 8.08 -15.15
N ASP A 846 23.19 9.09 -14.33
CA ASP A 846 22.23 9.73 -13.41
C ASP A 846 21.03 10.41 -14.11
N TYR A 847 21.16 10.70 -15.41
CA TYR A 847 20.15 11.36 -16.24
C TYR A 847 19.53 10.42 -17.30
N ASP A 848 19.71 9.10 -17.14
CA ASP A 848 19.00 8.12 -17.97
C ASP A 848 17.73 7.68 -17.25
N ASP A 849 16.62 8.33 -17.58
CA ASP A 849 15.29 8.14 -16.98
C ASP A 849 14.80 6.68 -17.04
N LEU A 850 15.41 5.86 -17.91
CA LEU A 850 15.07 4.46 -18.14
C LEU A 850 16.20 3.51 -17.70
N ALA A 851 17.15 3.98 -16.88
CA ALA A 851 18.25 3.16 -16.35
C ALA A 851 17.76 1.94 -15.55
N PHE A 852 16.53 1.96 -15.02
CA PHE A 852 15.92 0.83 -14.32
C PHE A 852 15.73 -0.40 -15.22
N ALA A 853 15.67 -0.21 -16.55
CA ALA A 853 15.57 -1.29 -17.53
C ALA A 853 16.91 -1.99 -17.80
N LEU A 854 18.03 -1.45 -17.28
CA LEU A 854 19.37 -2.01 -17.39
C LEU A 854 19.70 -2.91 -16.18
N PRO A 855 20.72 -3.79 -16.27
CA PRO A 855 21.22 -4.52 -15.11
C PRO A 855 21.60 -3.60 -13.95
N ALA A 856 21.45 -4.09 -12.72
CA ALA A 856 21.89 -3.37 -11.54
C ALA A 856 23.37 -2.92 -11.64
N ASN A 857 23.65 -1.68 -11.26
CA ASN A 857 24.97 -1.06 -11.40
C ASN A 857 25.47 -1.03 -12.86
N ALA A 858 24.56 -0.72 -13.79
CA ALA A 858 24.81 -0.73 -15.24
C ALA A 858 26.03 0.10 -15.62
N GLY A 859 26.10 1.37 -15.17
CA GLY A 859 27.18 2.29 -15.52
C GLY A 859 28.57 1.74 -15.19
N ALA A 860 28.77 1.22 -13.99
CA ALA A 860 30.09 0.73 -13.55
C ALA A 860 30.49 -0.63 -14.14
N THR A 861 29.52 -1.44 -14.59
CA THR A 861 29.77 -2.83 -15.01
C THR A 861 29.36 -3.11 -16.45
N TYR A 862 28.07 -3.12 -16.74
CA TYR A 862 27.51 -3.42 -18.06
C TYR A 862 27.97 -2.43 -19.12
N CYS A 863 27.78 -1.12 -18.90
CA CYS A 863 28.15 -0.09 -19.86
C CYS A 863 29.66 -0.12 -20.12
N LYS A 864 30.49 -0.13 -19.07
CA LYS A 864 31.95 -0.23 -19.21
C LYS A 864 32.41 -1.45 -20.02
N ARG A 865 31.71 -2.59 -19.88
CA ARG A 865 32.03 -3.83 -20.58
C ARG A 865 31.61 -3.80 -22.05
N LYS A 866 30.43 -3.27 -22.35
CA LYS A 866 29.83 -3.29 -23.69
C LYS A 866 30.29 -2.12 -24.55
N MET A 867 30.71 -1.00 -23.95
CA MET A 867 31.04 0.23 -24.67
C MET A 867 32.05 0.03 -25.80
N PRO A 868 33.17 -0.71 -25.65
CA PRO A 868 34.12 -0.86 -26.75
C PRO A 868 33.50 -1.51 -28.00
N ALA A 869 32.75 -2.60 -27.83
CA ALA A 869 32.08 -3.28 -28.93
C ALA A 869 30.89 -2.48 -29.48
N ALA A 870 30.22 -1.69 -28.63
CA ALA A 870 29.17 -0.76 -29.04
C ALA A 870 29.73 0.38 -29.91
N THR A 871 30.84 1.00 -29.49
CA THR A 871 31.57 2.03 -30.26
C THR A 871 31.99 1.49 -31.63
N GLU A 872 32.59 0.30 -31.67
CA GLU A 872 32.99 -0.34 -32.93
C GLU A 872 31.80 -0.53 -33.87
N ARG A 873 30.66 -1.00 -33.34
CA ARG A 873 29.45 -1.23 -34.14
C ARG A 873 28.73 0.05 -34.55
N LEU A 874 28.77 1.08 -33.71
CA LEU A 874 28.19 2.41 -33.99
C LEU A 874 29.03 3.20 -35.00
N GLY A 875 30.33 2.90 -35.13
CA GLY A 875 31.21 3.46 -36.15
C GLY A 875 31.32 4.98 -36.04
N GLU A 876 31.06 5.67 -37.16
CA GLU A 876 31.14 7.14 -37.27
C GLU A 876 30.25 7.88 -36.26
N VAL A 877 29.17 7.25 -35.77
CA VAL A 877 28.29 7.85 -34.75
C VAL A 877 29.06 8.14 -33.47
N ALA A 878 29.98 7.26 -33.07
CA ALA A 878 30.69 7.38 -31.81
C ALA A 878 31.74 8.52 -31.81
N GLN A 879 32.14 9.01 -32.99
CA GLN A 879 33.09 10.13 -33.11
C GLN A 879 32.55 11.42 -32.49
N VAL A 880 31.22 11.62 -32.49
CA VAL A 880 30.60 12.79 -31.83
C VAL A 880 30.91 12.84 -30.34
N TRP A 881 31.22 11.71 -29.70
CA TRP A 881 31.50 11.65 -28.26
C TRP A 881 32.86 12.25 -27.90
N GLU A 882 33.74 12.44 -28.87
CA GLU A 882 35.05 13.07 -28.73
C GLU A 882 35.07 14.54 -29.20
N ALA A 883 33.96 15.04 -29.75
CA ALA A 883 33.83 16.42 -30.20
C ALA A 883 33.51 17.36 -29.01
N GLU A 884 34.49 18.16 -28.58
CA GLU A 884 34.35 19.15 -27.49
C GLU A 884 33.47 20.35 -27.85
#